data_AF-A6Q3J8-F1
#
_entry.id   AF-A6Q3J8-F1
#
_cell.length_a   1.000
_cell.length_b   1.000
_cell.length_c   1.000
_cell.angle_alpha   90.00
_cell.angle_beta   90.00
_cell.angle_gamma   90.00
#
_symmetry.space_group_name_H-M   'P 1'
#
loop_
_entity.id
_entity.type
_entity.pdbx_description
1 polymer ?
#
loop_
_entity_poly.entity_id
_entity_poly.type
_entity_poly.pdbx_seq_one_letter_code
_entity_poly.pdbx_strand_id
1 'polypeptide(L)'
;MNDPTQSIRIPNLPKELEGLQEIALNLWWSWNPKARRLFRTIDAYLWKESVHNPIKLLRSLSKKDYEKLLVDENFINEYHYVYALFKQYMQIQNRCVSSQTIAYFCAEYGLHRSLPIYSGGLGFLAGDILKEASDMNLPMVGIGFMYPGGYVHQVIGSDGWQKGENEKIEKEIAPIEKVIDEKGNHLTIQVPLITPAVYVSVWRVNVGRVSLYLLDTDIEQNDPWDRMISYRLYTSDMHQRLRQQIVLGVGGHAVLERLAIEFSILHLNEGHPAFALIERLRYFMENEKLEFKDAVEKVKKSSIFTTHTPLMAATDVYGFDMVGKYFGEYAKKLNININDLLSFGIDPANPSNGFNMTVLALKLCEYKNGVSKKHQQVATKIWQQVLKEQNAQIDAVTNGVHLGTWMDGDLEKELDKTLGSEWCEFQDDPDIWFKVDDIDEKFLWQMHMQNKYDLFNFIKEKGRKKWSAGGTDPMVLLAEGVMLDPEVLTIGFARRMTEYKRPDLILYDLERLEKIVNDPSEPIQIIFAGKAHPADIPGKKIIQKIFNVAKNPRFQGRIAFIEDYGEELAKYMVKGCDVWLNNPRLPLEACGTSGMKASINGVLHCSTKDGWWVEGFNGKNGWTFGVDPSDDAKDANELYDLLENEIIPLYYDQDENGIPSEWTKMMKEAIKSVAPHFCARRMMKEYKNKFYDKIGEE
;
A
#
# COMPACT_ATOMS: atom_id res chain seq x y z
N MET A 1 5.18 32.29 -0.59
CA MET A 1 5.98 31.19 0.00
C MET A 1 7.24 31.06 -0.83
N ASN A 2 8.40 30.94 -0.19
CA ASN A 2 9.67 30.66 -0.88
C ASN A 2 9.56 29.34 -1.66
N ASP A 3 10.28 29.24 -2.76
CA ASP A 3 10.32 28.05 -3.61
C ASP A 3 10.64 26.79 -2.77
N PRO A 4 9.70 25.83 -2.67
CA PRO A 4 9.85 24.65 -1.83
C PRO A 4 10.96 23.69 -2.30
N THR A 5 11.50 23.88 -3.50
CA THR A 5 12.58 23.05 -4.06
C THR A 5 13.96 23.26 -3.38
N GLN A 6 14.07 24.14 -2.39
CA GLN A 6 15.36 24.46 -1.75
C GLN A 6 15.93 23.37 -0.84
N SER A 7 15.17 22.34 -0.43
CA SER A 7 15.69 21.36 0.54
C SER A 7 16.53 20.23 -0.05
N ILE A 8 16.34 19.86 -1.32
CA ILE A 8 17.14 18.84 -2.01
C ILE A 8 17.65 19.42 -3.32
N ARG A 9 18.78 20.14 -3.23
CA ARG A 9 19.50 20.62 -4.41
C ARG A 9 20.24 19.47 -5.06
N ILE A 10 20.01 19.25 -6.35
CA ILE A 10 20.82 18.33 -7.16
C ILE A 10 22.09 19.08 -7.58
N PRO A 11 23.28 18.67 -7.12
CA PRO A 11 24.53 19.36 -7.47
C PRO A 11 24.78 19.29 -8.98
N ASN A 12 25.35 20.36 -9.56
CA ASN A 12 25.77 20.42 -10.96
C ASN A 12 24.67 20.29 -12.03
N LEU A 13 23.38 20.28 -11.66
CA LEU A 13 22.29 20.25 -12.64
C LEU A 13 22.28 21.55 -13.47
N PRO A 14 22.42 21.47 -14.82
CA PRO A 14 22.32 22.65 -15.68
C PRO A 14 20.94 23.27 -15.63
N LYS A 15 20.86 24.59 -15.87
CA LYS A 15 19.60 25.34 -15.83
C LYS A 15 18.59 24.82 -16.86
N GLU A 16 19.08 24.40 -18.02
CA GLU A 16 18.29 23.84 -19.11
C GLU A 16 17.57 22.54 -18.71
N LEU A 17 18.10 21.82 -17.71
CA LEU A 17 17.59 20.55 -17.20
C LEU A 17 16.92 20.67 -15.83
N GLU A 18 16.61 21.89 -15.36
CA GLU A 18 16.02 22.13 -14.03
C GLU A 18 14.69 21.40 -13.83
N GLY A 19 13.91 21.21 -14.89
CA GLY A 19 12.66 20.44 -14.87
C GLY A 19 12.84 18.96 -14.48
N LEU A 20 14.04 18.38 -14.64
CA LEU A 20 14.32 17.03 -14.12
C LEU A 20 14.25 16.99 -12.60
N GLN A 21 14.66 18.06 -11.90
CA GLN A 21 14.54 18.14 -10.44
C GLN A 21 13.07 18.24 -10.02
N GLU A 22 12.28 19.07 -10.70
CA GLU A 22 10.83 19.17 -10.45
C GLU A 22 10.13 17.82 -10.62
N ILE A 23 10.42 17.11 -11.72
CA ILE A 23 9.86 15.77 -11.96
C ILE A 23 10.35 14.80 -10.87
N ALA A 24 11.65 14.76 -10.56
CA ALA A 24 12.21 13.82 -9.59
C ALA A 24 11.63 13.96 -8.17
N LEU A 25 11.30 15.19 -7.76
CA LEU A 25 10.69 15.50 -6.45
C LEU A 25 9.16 15.28 -6.41
N ASN A 26 8.53 14.96 -7.54
CA ASN A 26 7.11 14.66 -7.61
C ASN A 26 6.88 13.21 -8.02
N LEU A 27 6.30 12.41 -7.11
CA LEU A 27 6.13 10.98 -7.31
C LEU A 27 5.29 10.58 -8.52
N TRP A 28 4.62 11.52 -9.21
CA TRP A 28 3.97 11.29 -10.50
C TRP A 28 4.82 10.48 -11.48
N TRP A 29 6.13 10.71 -11.50
CA TRP A 29 7.03 9.94 -12.36
C TRP A 29 6.95 8.42 -12.12
N SER A 30 6.61 7.99 -10.89
CA SER A 30 6.66 6.58 -10.48
C SER A 30 5.53 5.71 -11.05
N TRP A 31 4.41 6.33 -11.45
CA TRP A 31 3.30 5.67 -12.15
C TRP A 31 3.11 6.18 -13.58
N ASN A 32 3.91 7.13 -14.05
CA ASN A 32 3.93 7.53 -15.45
C ASN A 32 5.02 6.78 -16.25
N PRO A 33 4.67 5.92 -17.22
CA PRO A 33 5.66 5.12 -17.97
C PRO A 33 6.69 5.96 -18.73
N LYS A 34 6.28 7.09 -19.30
CA LYS A 34 7.16 7.97 -20.08
C LYS A 34 8.19 8.66 -19.19
N ALA A 35 7.77 9.15 -18.02
CA ALA A 35 8.67 9.71 -17.02
C ALA A 35 9.67 8.68 -16.47
N ARG A 36 9.23 7.44 -16.18
CA ARG A 36 10.16 6.34 -15.80
C ARG A 36 11.19 6.07 -16.91
N ARG A 37 10.74 6.04 -18.17
CA ARG A 37 11.62 5.83 -19.32
C ARG A 37 12.65 6.95 -19.46
N LEU A 38 12.25 8.21 -19.27
CA LEU A 38 13.15 9.36 -19.32
C LEU A 38 14.34 9.20 -18.35
N PHE A 39 14.08 8.85 -17.09
CA PHE A 39 15.17 8.63 -16.13
C PHE A 39 16.02 7.41 -16.49
N ARG A 40 15.42 6.33 -17.01
CA ARG A 40 16.18 5.17 -17.49
C ARG A 40 17.08 5.50 -18.68
N THR A 41 16.67 6.41 -19.57
CA THR A 41 17.46 6.81 -20.75
C THR A 41 18.66 7.67 -20.43
N ILE A 42 18.67 8.34 -19.27
CA ILE A 42 19.84 9.11 -18.80
C ILE A 42 21.05 8.19 -18.64
N ASP A 43 20.88 7.10 -17.88
CA ASP A 43 21.86 6.03 -17.75
C ASP A 43 21.15 4.80 -17.17
N ALA A 44 21.01 3.74 -17.98
CA ALA A 44 20.27 2.54 -17.59
C ALA A 44 20.96 1.76 -16.45
N TYR A 45 22.29 1.82 -16.37
CA TYR A 45 23.04 1.15 -15.32
C TYR A 45 22.89 1.89 -13.99
N LEU A 46 23.14 3.20 -13.97
CA LEU A 46 22.93 4.02 -12.78
C LEU A 46 21.47 4.05 -12.34
N TRP A 47 20.51 3.97 -13.27
CA TRP A 47 19.10 3.83 -12.93
C TRP A 47 18.84 2.55 -12.11
N LYS A 48 19.42 1.42 -12.52
CA LYS A 48 19.36 0.16 -11.78
C LYS A 48 20.09 0.23 -10.43
N GLU A 49 21.29 0.81 -10.39
CA GLU A 49 22.10 0.94 -9.16
C GLU A 49 21.52 1.96 -8.16
N SER A 50 20.85 3.00 -8.64
CA SER A 50 20.06 3.92 -7.83
C SER A 50 18.79 3.28 -7.27
N VAL A 51 18.52 2.04 -7.69
CA VAL A 51 17.32 1.28 -7.40
C VAL A 51 16.06 2.06 -7.76
N HIS A 52 16.06 2.57 -9.00
CA HIS A 52 14.96 3.31 -9.59
C HIS A 52 14.62 4.60 -8.82
N ASN A 53 15.61 5.27 -8.21
CA ASN A 53 15.42 6.55 -7.53
C ASN A 53 16.03 7.69 -8.38
N PRO A 54 15.20 8.59 -8.97
CA PRO A 54 15.68 9.63 -9.87
C PRO A 54 16.56 10.65 -9.17
N ILE A 55 16.33 10.95 -7.89
CA ILE A 55 17.16 11.89 -7.13
C ILE A 55 18.56 11.29 -6.94
N LYS A 56 18.65 10.02 -6.57
CA LYS A 56 19.93 9.31 -6.42
C LYS A 56 20.66 9.17 -7.76
N LEU A 57 19.95 8.86 -8.85
CA LEU A 57 20.50 8.84 -10.22
C LEU A 57 21.12 10.20 -10.57
N LEU A 58 20.35 11.28 -10.49
CA LEU A 58 20.80 12.61 -10.91
C LEU A 58 21.99 13.08 -10.07
N ARG A 59 22.00 12.83 -8.76
CA ARG A 59 23.14 13.16 -7.88
C ARG A 59 24.40 12.35 -8.18
N SER A 60 24.28 11.22 -8.87
CA SER A 60 25.41 10.36 -9.25
C SER A 60 26.08 10.80 -10.55
N LEU A 61 25.48 11.72 -11.31
CA LEU A 61 26.01 12.19 -12.59
C LEU A 61 27.14 13.20 -12.38
N SER A 62 28.18 13.10 -13.21
CA SER A 62 29.22 14.11 -13.28
C SER A 62 28.79 15.31 -14.14
N LYS A 63 29.50 16.44 -14.02
CA LYS A 63 29.29 17.60 -14.91
C LYS A 63 29.40 17.21 -16.39
N LYS A 64 30.35 16.33 -16.73
CA LYS A 64 30.57 15.85 -18.09
C LYS A 64 29.40 15.00 -18.60
N ASP A 65 28.71 14.28 -17.72
CA ASP A 65 27.54 13.49 -18.12
C ASP A 65 26.35 14.40 -18.42
N TYR A 66 26.15 15.45 -17.63
CA TYR A 66 25.18 16.50 -17.96
C TYR A 66 25.50 17.22 -19.28
N GLU A 67 26.77 17.55 -19.55
CA GLU A 67 27.19 18.14 -20.83
C GLU A 67 26.89 17.23 -22.03
N LYS A 68 26.97 15.90 -21.87
CA LYS A 68 26.56 14.94 -22.91
C LYS A 68 25.04 14.95 -23.13
N LEU A 69 24.25 14.97 -22.05
CA LEU A 69 22.79 15.02 -22.14
C LEU A 69 22.31 16.28 -22.88
N LEU A 70 22.98 17.41 -22.67
CA LEU A 70 22.64 18.68 -23.32
C LEU A 70 22.85 18.70 -24.84
N VAL A 71 23.73 17.85 -25.37
CA VAL A 71 24.00 17.75 -26.81
C VAL A 71 23.30 16.55 -27.47
N ASP A 72 22.61 15.70 -26.70
CA ASP A 72 21.81 14.60 -27.21
C ASP A 72 20.40 15.10 -27.57
N GLU A 73 20.17 15.34 -28.86
CA GLU A 73 18.88 15.83 -29.37
C GLU A 73 17.71 14.89 -29.04
N ASN A 74 17.92 13.57 -29.01
CA ASN A 74 16.85 12.62 -28.70
C ASN A 74 16.45 12.73 -27.24
N PHE A 75 17.44 12.80 -26.35
CA PHE A 75 17.18 12.98 -24.92
C PHE A 75 16.47 14.31 -24.64
N ILE A 76 16.94 15.41 -25.23
CA ILE A 76 16.36 16.75 -25.01
C ILE A 76 14.91 16.82 -25.50
N ASN A 77 14.60 16.23 -26.65
CA ASN A 77 13.24 16.17 -27.17
C ASN A 77 12.32 15.36 -26.24
N GLU A 78 12.76 14.19 -25.78
CA GLU A 78 12.00 13.37 -24.83
C GLU A 78 11.81 14.08 -23.48
N TYR A 79 12.85 14.75 -22.98
CA TYR A 79 12.79 15.55 -21.76
C TYR A 79 11.75 16.67 -21.87
N HIS A 80 11.80 17.48 -22.94
CA HIS A 80 10.83 18.56 -23.14
C HIS A 80 9.40 18.03 -23.28
N TYR A 81 9.21 16.90 -23.97
CA TYR A 81 7.91 16.27 -24.10
C TYR A 81 7.36 15.80 -22.75
N VAL A 82 8.16 15.06 -21.97
CA VAL A 82 7.76 14.56 -20.64
C VAL A 82 7.52 15.71 -19.66
N TYR A 83 8.37 16.75 -19.69
CA TYR A 83 8.17 17.92 -18.83
C TYR A 83 6.90 18.69 -19.23
N ALA A 84 6.59 18.84 -20.52
CA ALA A 84 5.32 19.41 -20.97
C ALA A 84 4.11 18.59 -20.49
N LEU A 85 4.17 17.26 -20.56
CA LEU A 85 3.13 16.37 -20.00
C LEU A 85 2.97 16.56 -18.49
N PHE A 86 4.09 16.66 -17.75
CA PHE A 86 4.07 16.92 -16.32
C PHE A 86 3.41 18.28 -16.01
N LYS A 87 3.79 19.36 -16.71
CA LYS A 87 3.19 20.68 -16.51
C LYS A 87 1.71 20.68 -16.86
N GLN A 88 1.31 20.04 -17.95
CA GLN A 88 -0.10 19.88 -18.31
C GLN A 88 -0.86 19.13 -17.21
N TYR A 89 -0.33 18.01 -16.73
CA TYR A 89 -0.91 17.28 -15.61
C TYR A 89 -1.10 18.19 -14.40
N MET A 90 -0.07 18.92 -13.98
CA MET A 90 -0.14 19.80 -12.81
C MET A 90 -1.06 21.03 -12.99
N GLN A 91 -1.32 21.47 -14.22
CA GLN A 91 -2.11 22.67 -14.52
C GLN A 91 -3.59 22.43 -14.77
N ILE A 92 -4.02 21.18 -14.99
CA ILE A 92 -5.45 20.87 -15.22
C ILE A 92 -6.27 21.41 -14.05
N GLN A 93 -7.07 22.45 -14.33
CA GLN A 93 -8.05 22.98 -13.39
C GLN A 93 -9.24 22.02 -13.30
N ASN A 94 -9.81 21.90 -12.10
CA ASN A 94 -10.82 20.91 -11.71
C ASN A 94 -11.82 20.55 -12.82
N ARG A 95 -11.81 19.28 -13.25
CA ARG A 95 -12.99 18.62 -13.86
C ARG A 95 -14.00 18.16 -12.78
N CYS A 96 -13.59 18.14 -11.51
CA CYS A 96 -14.40 17.66 -10.39
C CYS A 96 -15.14 18.80 -9.68
N VAL A 97 -16.45 18.62 -9.49
CA VAL A 97 -17.40 19.62 -8.93
C VAL A 97 -17.38 19.66 -7.39
N SER A 98 -16.68 18.73 -6.71
CA SER A 98 -16.58 18.78 -5.24
C SER A 98 -15.65 19.92 -4.82
N SER A 99 -16.21 20.96 -4.22
CA SER A 99 -15.51 22.17 -3.75
C SER A 99 -14.79 21.99 -2.41
N GLN A 100 -14.91 20.81 -1.78
CA GLN A 100 -14.51 20.60 -0.39
C GLN A 100 -13.17 19.88 -0.27
N THR A 101 -12.21 20.51 0.41
CA THR A 101 -10.92 19.90 0.70
C THR A 101 -11.06 18.75 1.70
N ILE A 102 -10.43 17.61 1.39
CA ILE A 102 -10.40 16.38 2.19
C ILE A 102 -9.05 16.25 2.88
N ALA A 103 -9.04 16.16 4.20
CA ALA A 103 -7.86 15.77 4.97
C ALA A 103 -7.88 14.27 5.26
N TYR A 104 -6.99 13.53 4.58
CA TYR A 104 -6.88 12.07 4.68
C TYR A 104 -5.73 11.68 5.61
N PHE A 105 -6.06 11.11 6.77
CA PHE A 105 -5.09 10.71 7.78
C PHE A 105 -4.83 9.20 7.73
N CYS A 106 -3.56 8.82 7.65
CA CYS A 106 -3.13 7.43 7.76
C CYS A 106 -1.78 7.33 8.46
N ALA A 107 -1.57 6.23 9.18
CA ALA A 107 -0.28 5.96 9.81
C ALA A 107 0.81 5.56 8.80
N GLU A 108 0.46 5.00 7.64
CA GLU A 108 1.43 4.48 6.66
C GLU A 108 1.04 4.80 5.22
N TYR A 109 2.05 4.97 4.35
CA TYR A 109 1.85 5.26 2.92
C TYR A 109 2.84 4.47 2.04
N GLY A 110 2.31 3.57 1.21
CA GLY A 110 3.05 2.77 0.25
C GLY A 110 3.07 3.46 -1.11
N LEU A 111 3.95 4.45 -1.28
CA LEU A 111 4.00 5.31 -2.46
C LEU A 111 5.01 4.84 -3.50
N HIS A 112 6.27 4.76 -3.07
CA HIS A 112 7.38 4.27 -3.87
C HIS A 112 8.53 3.81 -2.94
N ARG A 113 9.33 2.83 -3.36
CA ARG A 113 10.50 2.31 -2.61
C ARG A 113 11.52 3.37 -2.19
N SER A 114 11.56 4.52 -2.86
CA SER A 114 12.43 5.65 -2.49
C SER A 114 11.98 6.35 -1.21
N LEU A 115 10.79 6.02 -0.68
CA LEU A 115 10.27 6.50 0.59
C LEU A 115 9.49 5.37 1.30
N PRO A 116 10.17 4.41 1.95
CA PRO A 116 9.55 3.21 2.51
C PRO A 116 8.88 3.48 3.88
N ILE A 117 7.80 4.26 3.89
CA ILE A 117 7.02 4.61 5.11
C ILE A 117 5.76 3.74 5.28
N TYR A 118 5.89 2.43 5.00
CA TYR A 118 4.78 1.46 5.05
C TYR A 118 5.22 0.08 5.55
N SER A 119 4.25 -0.74 5.97
CA SER A 119 4.46 -2.13 6.42
C SER A 119 3.62 -3.18 5.69
N GLY A 120 2.63 -2.78 4.88
CA GLY A 120 1.70 -3.73 4.29
C GLY A 120 0.60 -3.13 3.43
N GLY A 121 -0.52 -3.87 3.35
CA GLY A 121 -1.62 -3.56 2.42
C GLY A 121 -2.37 -2.27 2.73
N LEU A 122 -2.49 -1.88 4.00
CA LEU A 122 -3.13 -0.61 4.39
C LEU A 122 -2.32 0.58 3.84
N GLY A 123 -1.00 0.57 3.99
CA GLY A 123 -0.13 1.59 3.41
C GLY A 123 -0.20 1.66 1.88
N PHE A 124 -0.16 0.52 1.18
CA PHE A 124 -0.31 0.54 -0.28
C PHE A 124 -1.68 1.04 -0.74
N LEU A 125 -2.74 0.72 -0.01
CA LEU A 125 -4.06 1.28 -0.29
C LEU A 125 -4.07 2.81 -0.10
N ALA A 126 -3.50 3.31 0.99
CA ALA A 126 -3.36 4.75 1.22
C ALA A 126 -2.56 5.42 0.08
N GLY A 127 -1.51 4.77 -0.40
CA GLY A 127 -0.75 5.22 -1.57
C GLY A 127 -1.58 5.23 -2.86
N ASP A 128 -2.32 4.18 -3.14
CA ASP A 128 -3.21 4.10 -4.31
C ASP A 128 -4.36 5.13 -4.23
N ILE A 129 -4.89 5.42 -3.03
CA ILE A 129 -5.85 6.50 -2.78
C ILE A 129 -5.26 7.87 -3.13
N LEU A 130 -4.05 8.18 -2.67
CA LEU A 130 -3.44 9.49 -2.97
C LEU A 130 -3.12 9.65 -4.46
N LYS A 131 -2.63 8.58 -5.10
CA LYS A 131 -2.34 8.57 -6.55
C LYS A 131 -3.61 8.76 -7.37
N GLU A 132 -4.67 8.04 -7.04
CA GLU A 132 -5.94 8.17 -7.76
C GLU A 132 -6.62 9.53 -7.48
N ALA A 133 -6.58 10.01 -6.23
CA ALA A 133 -7.05 11.34 -5.90
C ALA A 133 -6.31 12.42 -6.71
N SER A 134 -5.00 12.23 -6.90
CA SER A 134 -4.22 13.07 -7.78
C SER A 134 -4.70 13.00 -9.22
N ASP A 135 -4.87 11.80 -9.79
CA ASP A 135 -5.30 11.62 -11.19
C ASP A 135 -6.71 12.18 -11.45
N MET A 136 -7.64 11.96 -10.51
CA MET A 136 -8.99 12.53 -10.53
C MET A 136 -9.05 14.03 -10.23
N ASN A 137 -7.93 14.63 -9.79
CA ASN A 137 -7.85 16.00 -9.33
C ASN A 137 -8.84 16.30 -8.18
N LEU A 138 -8.92 15.39 -7.20
CA LEU A 138 -9.68 15.62 -5.98
C LEU A 138 -8.88 16.54 -5.05
N PRO A 139 -9.54 17.52 -4.39
CA PRO A 139 -8.89 18.42 -3.44
C PRO A 139 -8.54 17.67 -2.15
N MET A 140 -7.49 16.86 -2.16
CA MET A 140 -7.07 16.01 -1.04
C MET A 140 -5.69 16.42 -0.51
N VAL A 141 -5.55 16.41 0.81
CA VAL A 141 -4.27 16.51 1.53
C VAL A 141 -4.08 15.27 2.40
N GLY A 142 -2.91 14.66 2.33
CA GLY A 142 -2.55 13.51 3.16
C GLY A 142 -1.81 13.95 4.43
N ILE A 143 -2.03 13.25 5.55
CA ILE A 143 -1.29 13.43 6.81
C ILE A 143 -0.79 12.09 7.33
N GLY A 144 0.51 11.99 7.59
CA GLY A 144 1.16 10.79 8.11
C GLY A 144 2.45 11.06 8.88
N PHE A 145 3.24 10.03 9.08
CA PHE A 145 4.55 10.13 9.72
C PHE A 145 5.70 9.99 8.74
N MET A 146 6.76 10.75 8.98
CA MET A 146 8.09 10.40 8.50
C MET A 146 8.60 9.32 9.44
N TYR A 147 9.09 8.20 8.90
CA TYR A 147 9.72 7.13 9.67
C TYR A 147 11.22 7.05 9.38
N PRO A 148 12.09 7.85 10.03
CA PRO A 148 13.51 7.88 9.74
C PRO A 148 14.22 6.54 9.89
N GLY A 149 13.74 5.68 10.79
CA GLY A 149 14.25 4.32 10.98
C GLY A 149 13.82 3.32 9.90
N GLY A 150 13.00 3.75 8.93
CA GLY A 150 12.42 2.91 7.89
C GLY A 150 11.48 1.84 8.46
N TYR A 151 11.24 0.81 7.64
CA TYR A 151 10.64 -0.44 8.09
C TYR A 151 11.70 -1.55 8.10
N VAL A 152 11.30 -2.76 8.50
CA VAL A 152 12.20 -3.91 8.60
C VAL A 152 12.80 -4.25 7.24
N HIS A 153 14.13 -4.16 7.13
CA HIS A 153 14.89 -4.82 6.07
C HIS A 153 15.05 -6.28 6.45
N GLN A 154 14.50 -7.18 5.64
CA GLN A 154 14.42 -8.60 5.96
C GLN A 154 15.67 -9.32 5.48
N VAL A 155 16.36 -9.98 6.39
CA VAL A 155 17.49 -10.88 6.07
C VAL A 155 17.15 -12.28 6.58
N ILE A 156 17.27 -13.28 5.72
CA ILE A 156 17.05 -14.68 6.10
C ILE A 156 18.37 -15.37 6.43
N GLY A 157 18.46 -15.95 7.63
CA GLY A 157 19.60 -16.75 8.05
C GLY A 157 19.66 -18.11 7.35
N SER A 158 20.80 -18.79 7.44
CA SER A 158 20.95 -20.16 6.91
C SER A 158 20.01 -21.19 7.57
N ASP A 159 19.53 -20.89 8.78
CA ASP A 159 18.51 -21.64 9.52
C ASP A 159 17.07 -21.29 9.11
N GLY A 160 16.88 -20.39 8.14
CA GLY A 160 15.57 -19.88 7.71
C GLY A 160 14.93 -18.88 8.66
N TRP A 161 15.63 -18.45 9.72
CA TRP A 161 15.09 -17.48 10.65
C TRP A 161 15.16 -16.06 10.08
N GLN A 162 14.03 -15.35 10.15
CA GLN A 162 13.98 -13.94 9.78
C GLN A 162 14.68 -13.07 10.83
N LYS A 163 15.72 -12.37 10.38
CA LYS A 163 16.31 -11.22 11.07
C LYS A 163 15.75 -9.93 10.48
N GLY A 164 15.63 -8.91 11.32
CA GLY A 164 15.23 -7.58 10.91
C GLY A 164 16.39 -6.62 11.11
N GLU A 165 16.91 -6.08 10.01
CA GLU A 165 17.86 -4.98 10.04
C GLU A 165 17.12 -3.66 9.86
N ASN A 166 17.65 -2.61 10.48
CA ASN A 166 17.09 -1.27 10.33
C ASN A 166 17.78 -0.60 9.14
N GLU A 167 17.01 -0.25 8.12
CA GLU A 167 17.48 0.57 7.01
C GLU A 167 16.93 1.99 7.19
N LYS A 168 17.82 2.92 7.56
CA LYS A 168 17.42 4.32 7.75
C LYS A 168 17.08 4.96 6.41
N ILE A 169 16.05 5.81 6.41
CA ILE A 169 15.74 6.61 5.23
C ILE A 169 16.81 7.68 5.05
N GLU A 170 17.50 7.63 3.91
CA GLU A 170 18.41 8.69 3.46
C GLU A 170 17.59 9.90 2.97
N LYS A 171 17.34 10.86 3.87
CA LYS A 171 16.49 12.04 3.64
C LYS A 171 16.95 12.89 2.45
N GLU A 172 18.25 12.87 2.13
CA GLU A 172 18.88 13.65 1.06
C GLU A 172 18.58 13.13 -0.36
N ILE A 173 18.12 11.88 -0.46
CA ILE A 173 17.75 11.24 -1.73
C ILE A 173 16.29 10.78 -1.77
N ALA A 174 15.54 10.96 -0.68
CA ALA A 174 14.12 10.71 -0.63
C ALA A 174 13.35 11.85 -1.36
N PRO A 175 12.21 11.57 -2.02
CA PRO A 175 11.38 12.58 -2.68
C PRO A 175 10.55 13.36 -1.66
N ILE A 176 11.23 14.07 -0.76
CA ILE A 176 10.64 14.83 0.34
C ILE A 176 11.18 16.26 0.34
N GLU A 177 10.34 17.21 0.73
CA GLU A 177 10.70 18.61 0.84
C GLU A 177 10.53 19.10 2.28
N LYS A 178 11.47 19.93 2.75
CA LYS A 178 11.27 20.61 4.03
C LYS A 178 10.18 21.65 3.86
N VAL A 179 9.19 21.62 4.74
CA VAL A 179 8.25 22.74 4.85
C VAL A 179 8.97 23.86 5.59
N ILE A 180 9.03 25.04 5.00
CA ILE A 180 9.81 26.17 5.53
C ILE A 180 8.88 27.20 6.16
N ASP A 181 9.26 27.71 7.33
CA ASP A 181 8.54 28.79 8.01
C ASP A 181 8.83 30.18 7.40
N GLU A 182 8.15 31.20 7.89
CA GLU A 182 8.33 32.60 7.46
C GLU A 182 9.77 33.13 7.65
N LYS A 183 10.57 32.48 8.51
CA LYS A 183 11.95 32.85 8.82
C LYS A 183 12.99 32.05 8.02
N GLY A 184 12.56 31.15 7.14
CA GLY A 184 13.46 30.31 6.34
C GLY A 184 13.92 29.04 7.07
N ASN A 185 13.40 28.74 8.26
CA ASN A 185 13.77 27.53 9.00
C ASN A 185 12.84 26.37 8.65
N HIS A 186 13.27 25.14 8.94
CA HIS A 186 12.39 23.97 8.85
C HIS A 186 11.23 24.15 9.84
N LEU A 187 10.01 24.21 9.33
CA LEU A 187 8.79 24.37 10.10
C LEU A 187 8.72 23.31 11.19
N THR A 188 8.73 23.79 12.43
CA THR A 188 8.62 22.97 13.63
C THR A 188 7.45 23.47 14.46
N ILE A 189 6.58 22.57 14.87
CA ILE A 189 5.32 22.86 15.57
C ILE A 189 5.31 22.09 16.89
N GLN A 190 4.93 22.75 17.97
CA GLN A 190 4.63 22.07 19.22
C GLN A 190 3.26 21.39 19.11
N VAL A 191 3.19 20.09 19.37
CA VAL A 191 1.93 19.35 19.44
C VAL A 191 1.08 19.94 20.57
N PRO A 192 -0.15 20.39 20.29
CA PRO A 192 -1.01 20.98 21.31
C PRO A 192 -1.20 20.09 22.52
N LEU A 193 -1.18 20.71 23.72
CA LEU A 193 -1.73 20.13 24.95
C LEU A 193 -1.13 18.79 25.40
N ILE A 194 0.03 18.40 24.87
CA ILE A 194 0.78 17.22 25.32
C ILE A 194 1.84 17.63 26.35
N THR A 195 1.95 16.86 27.45
CA THR A 195 2.99 17.02 28.47
C THR A 195 3.71 15.69 28.71
N PRO A 196 5.06 15.64 28.67
CA PRO A 196 5.99 16.72 28.29
C PRO A 196 5.75 17.20 26.85
N ALA A 197 6.21 18.42 26.54
CA ALA A 197 6.02 19.03 25.23
C ALA A 197 6.72 18.20 24.14
N VAL A 198 5.99 17.90 23.07
CA VAL A 198 6.52 17.21 21.89
C VAL A 198 6.46 18.15 20.70
N TYR A 199 7.55 18.23 19.95
CA TYR A 199 7.67 19.03 18.73
C TYR A 199 7.71 18.13 17.49
N VAL A 200 7.16 18.60 16.37
CA VAL A 200 7.23 17.91 15.09
C VAL A 200 7.78 18.84 14.03
N SER A 201 8.78 18.39 13.29
CA SER A 201 9.18 19.02 12.04
C SER A 201 8.35 18.45 10.89
N VAL A 202 8.06 19.27 9.88
CA VAL A 202 7.11 18.91 8.82
C VAL A 202 7.81 18.72 7.49
N TRP A 203 7.63 17.57 6.88
CA TRP A 203 8.05 17.28 5.51
C TRP A 203 6.84 17.27 4.58
N ARG A 204 7.04 17.64 3.32
CA ARG A 204 6.04 17.53 2.24
C ARG A 204 6.50 16.50 1.22
N VAL A 205 5.59 15.67 0.75
CA VAL A 205 5.76 14.77 -0.39
C VAL A 205 4.73 15.17 -1.44
N ASN A 206 5.18 15.36 -2.68
CA ASN A 206 4.27 15.63 -3.80
C ASN A 206 3.87 14.29 -4.43
N VAL A 207 2.62 13.88 -4.23
CA VAL A 207 2.02 12.70 -4.87
C VAL A 207 1.19 13.20 -6.04
N GLY A 208 1.85 13.53 -7.15
CA GLY A 208 1.22 14.26 -8.25
C GLY A 208 0.73 15.62 -7.79
N ARG A 209 -0.58 15.84 -7.83
CA ARG A 209 -1.29 17.05 -7.38
C ARG A 209 -1.58 17.06 -5.88
N VAL A 210 -1.56 15.89 -5.24
CA VAL A 210 -1.85 15.74 -3.81
C VAL A 210 -0.60 16.03 -2.99
N SER A 211 -0.73 16.89 -1.98
CA SER A 211 0.31 17.12 -0.97
C SER A 211 0.12 16.16 0.20
N LEU A 212 1.16 15.41 0.55
CA LEU A 212 1.22 14.59 1.77
C LEU A 212 2.20 15.25 2.75
N TYR A 213 1.73 15.59 3.95
CA TYR A 213 2.59 16.10 5.02
C TYR A 213 2.95 14.99 6.00
N LEU A 214 4.23 14.89 6.30
CA LEU A 214 4.81 13.87 7.16
C LEU A 214 5.41 14.51 8.41
N LEU A 215 4.95 14.07 9.57
CA LEU A 215 5.39 14.55 10.88
C LEU A 215 6.66 13.81 11.29
N ASP A 216 7.68 14.54 11.73
CA ASP A 216 8.95 13.99 12.18
C ASP A 216 9.33 14.53 13.56
N THR A 217 9.28 13.65 14.55
CA THR A 217 9.69 13.91 15.95
C THR A 217 11.19 13.68 16.18
N ASP A 218 11.94 13.13 15.22
CA ASP A 218 13.39 12.90 15.34
C ASP A 218 14.18 14.19 15.12
N ILE A 219 14.02 15.12 16.07
CA ILE A 219 14.63 16.45 16.09
C ILE A 219 15.26 16.75 17.44
N GLU A 220 16.29 17.58 17.44
CA GLU A 220 17.09 17.85 18.65
C GLU A 220 16.30 18.45 19.82
N GLN A 221 15.23 19.19 19.53
CA GLN A 221 14.35 19.82 20.52
C GLN A 221 13.58 18.81 21.38
N ASN A 222 13.38 17.59 20.89
CA ASN A 222 12.71 16.53 21.61
C ASN A 222 13.71 15.71 22.43
N ASP A 223 13.26 15.24 23.59
CA ASP A 223 13.98 14.25 24.39
C ASP A 223 14.17 12.95 23.58
N PRO A 224 15.23 12.16 23.84
CA PRO A 224 15.50 10.92 23.09
C PRO A 224 14.31 9.95 23.03
N TRP A 225 13.51 9.87 24.10
CA TRP A 225 12.31 9.04 24.16
C TRP A 225 11.18 9.55 23.25
N ASP A 226 11.11 10.86 23.02
CA ASP A 226 10.07 11.52 22.24
C ASP A 226 10.38 11.47 20.74
N ARG A 227 11.66 11.44 20.38
CA ARG A 227 12.12 11.14 19.01
C ARG A 227 11.68 9.76 18.52
N MET A 228 11.45 8.83 19.45
CA MET A 228 11.00 7.48 19.12
C MET A 228 9.54 7.40 18.67
N ILE A 229 8.75 8.47 18.86
CA ILE A 229 7.36 8.51 18.44
C ILE A 229 7.28 8.30 16.93
N SER A 230 7.96 9.10 16.11
CA SER A 230 7.93 8.93 14.65
C SER A 230 9.06 8.05 14.12
N TYR A 231 9.89 7.43 14.95
CA TYR A 231 11.07 6.72 14.44
C TYR A 231 10.75 5.48 13.60
N ARG A 232 9.74 4.72 14.03
CA ARG A 232 9.31 3.49 13.35
C ARG A 232 7.80 3.30 13.42
N LEU A 233 7.31 2.63 12.38
CA LEU A 233 5.94 2.22 12.26
C LEU A 233 5.64 1.04 13.20
N TYR A 234 4.52 1.12 13.93
CA TYR A 234 4.01 0.09 14.86
C TYR A 234 5.00 -0.30 15.98
N THR A 235 5.12 0.56 16.99
CA THR A 235 5.84 0.21 18.23
C THR A 235 5.05 -0.78 19.09
N SER A 236 5.74 -1.73 19.71
CA SER A 236 5.15 -2.71 20.64
C SER A 236 4.92 -2.14 22.05
N ASP A 237 5.51 -0.99 22.36
CA ASP A 237 5.31 -0.29 23.64
C ASP A 237 4.00 0.51 23.59
N MET A 238 3.04 0.16 24.45
CA MET A 238 1.71 0.76 24.43
C MET A 238 1.70 2.26 24.76
N HIS A 239 2.63 2.74 25.59
CA HIS A 239 2.73 4.17 25.89
C HIS A 239 3.22 4.95 24.68
N GLN A 240 4.26 4.47 24.00
CA GLN A 240 4.74 5.03 22.74
C GLN A 240 3.70 4.93 21.64
N ARG A 241 2.94 3.83 21.59
CA ARG A 241 1.85 3.64 20.63
C ARG A 241 0.74 4.67 20.82
N LEU A 242 0.31 4.92 22.06
CA LEU A 242 -0.65 5.98 22.37
C LEU A 242 -0.12 7.35 21.95
N ARG A 243 1.14 7.66 22.27
CA ARG A 243 1.77 8.93 21.89
C ARG A 243 1.90 9.10 20.38
N GLN A 244 2.21 8.02 19.64
CA GLN A 244 2.16 8.00 18.18
C GLN A 244 0.79 8.42 17.66
N GLN A 245 -0.29 7.87 18.21
CA GLN A 245 -1.65 8.18 17.77
C GLN A 245 -2.07 9.62 18.13
N ILE A 246 -1.66 10.10 19.30
CA ILE A 246 -1.87 11.50 19.70
C ILE A 246 -1.13 12.43 18.74
N VAL A 247 0.17 12.21 18.50
CA VAL A 247 0.94 13.07 17.60
C VAL A 247 0.41 13.01 16.16
N LEU A 248 -0.01 11.85 15.67
CA LEU A 248 -0.62 11.73 14.34
C LEU A 248 -1.92 12.52 14.24
N GLY A 249 -2.84 12.34 15.20
CA GLY A 249 -4.15 12.98 15.17
C GLY A 249 -4.08 14.47 15.52
N VAL A 250 -3.61 14.78 16.72
CA VAL A 250 -3.51 16.14 17.26
C VAL A 250 -2.45 16.95 16.52
N GLY A 251 -1.23 16.41 16.43
CA GLY A 251 -0.13 17.10 15.75
C GLY A 251 -0.42 17.29 14.26
N GLY A 252 -1.04 16.30 13.61
CA GLY A 252 -1.41 16.38 12.19
C GLY A 252 -2.43 17.48 11.91
N HIS A 253 -3.43 17.65 12.77
CA HIS A 253 -4.37 18.76 12.66
C HIS A 253 -3.69 20.13 12.88
N ALA A 254 -2.81 20.22 13.89
CA ALA A 254 -2.04 21.45 14.15
C ALA A 254 -1.13 21.85 12.98
N VAL A 255 -0.61 20.88 12.23
CA VAL A 255 0.13 21.12 10.97
C VAL A 255 -0.78 21.77 9.93
N LEU A 256 -1.99 21.23 9.73
CA LEU A 256 -2.96 21.81 8.78
C LEU A 256 -3.33 23.25 9.16
N GLU A 257 -3.60 23.52 10.44
CA GLU A 257 -3.87 24.88 10.95
C GLU A 257 -2.68 25.82 10.68
N ARG A 258 -1.45 25.41 11.03
CA ARG A 258 -0.25 26.26 10.88
C ARG A 258 0.06 26.60 9.41
N LEU A 259 -0.33 25.71 8.49
CA LEU A 259 -0.20 25.88 7.04
C LEU A 259 -1.39 26.59 6.40
N ALA A 260 -2.39 26.98 7.18
CA ALA A 260 -3.65 27.56 6.69
C ALA A 260 -4.33 26.68 5.62
N ILE A 261 -4.27 25.35 5.81
CA ILE A 261 -4.96 24.40 4.94
C ILE A 261 -6.34 24.15 5.53
N GLU A 262 -7.34 24.80 4.96
CA GLU A 262 -8.73 24.60 5.32
C GLU A 262 -9.27 23.30 4.72
N PHE A 263 -10.03 22.54 5.51
CA PHE A 263 -10.64 21.29 5.08
C PHE A 263 -12.01 21.07 5.68
N SER A 264 -12.94 20.64 4.84
CA SER A 264 -14.33 20.38 5.23
C SER A 264 -14.50 18.93 5.67
N ILE A 265 -13.72 17.99 5.13
CA ILE A 265 -13.88 16.56 5.36
C ILE A 265 -12.65 15.98 6.05
N LEU A 266 -12.84 15.31 7.19
CA LEU A 266 -11.80 14.52 7.85
C LEU A 266 -12.00 13.04 7.54
N HIS A 267 -11.08 12.40 6.82
CA HIS A 267 -11.16 10.98 6.50
C HIS A 267 -10.05 10.22 7.20
N LEU A 268 -10.44 9.31 8.10
CA LEU A 268 -9.55 8.49 8.91
C LEU A 268 -9.42 7.09 8.36
N ASN A 269 -8.18 6.68 8.10
CA ASN A 269 -7.86 5.32 7.67
C ASN A 269 -7.41 4.45 8.86
N GLU A 270 -8.29 3.54 9.29
CA GLU A 270 -8.20 2.77 10.54
C GLU A 270 -8.22 3.65 11.81
N GLY A 271 -8.23 3.06 13.01
CA GLY A 271 -8.34 3.79 14.28
C GLY A 271 -7.10 4.59 14.70
N HIS A 272 -5.97 4.45 14.00
CA HIS A 272 -4.69 5.07 14.39
C HIS A 272 -4.74 6.60 14.52
N PRO A 273 -5.33 7.36 13.58
CA PRO A 273 -5.42 8.80 13.68
C PRO A 273 -6.68 9.29 14.42
N ALA A 274 -7.44 8.43 15.13
CA ALA A 274 -8.77 8.82 15.64
C ALA A 274 -8.77 10.00 16.64
N PHE A 275 -7.62 10.32 17.27
CA PHE A 275 -7.49 11.55 18.06
C PHE A 275 -7.59 12.84 17.25
N ALA A 276 -7.49 12.79 15.91
CA ALA A 276 -7.81 13.91 15.03
C ALA A 276 -9.27 14.39 15.21
N LEU A 277 -10.19 13.50 15.62
CA LEU A 277 -11.59 13.84 15.92
C LEU A 277 -11.70 14.69 17.18
N ILE A 278 -10.92 14.36 18.21
CA ILE A 278 -10.86 15.12 19.47
C ILE A 278 -10.22 16.49 19.22
N GLU A 279 -9.20 16.55 18.37
CA GLU A 279 -8.58 17.83 18.02
C GLU A 279 -9.51 18.71 17.17
N ARG A 280 -10.26 18.11 16.23
CA ARG A 280 -11.31 18.81 15.46
C ARG A 280 -12.43 19.33 16.36
N LEU A 281 -12.78 18.59 17.41
CA LEU A 281 -13.70 19.07 18.45
C LEU A 281 -13.14 20.32 19.15
N ARG A 282 -11.88 20.28 19.61
CA ARG A 282 -11.21 21.46 20.20
C ARG A 282 -11.26 22.65 19.24
N TYR A 283 -10.91 22.43 17.97
CA TYR A 283 -10.92 23.45 16.93
C TYR A 283 -12.29 24.15 16.82
N PHE A 284 -13.39 23.39 16.73
CA PHE A 284 -14.72 23.99 16.63
C PHE A 284 -15.16 24.74 17.89
N MET A 285 -14.83 24.21 19.08
CA MET A 285 -15.15 24.91 20.33
C MET A 285 -14.36 26.21 20.49
N GLU A 286 -13.07 26.21 20.14
CA GLU A 286 -12.20 27.38 20.34
C GLU A 286 -12.33 28.42 19.22
N ASN A 287 -12.36 28.00 17.95
CA ASN A 287 -12.35 28.91 16.80
C ASN A 287 -13.76 29.31 16.36
N GLU A 288 -14.71 28.39 16.38
CA GLU A 288 -16.10 28.67 15.99
C GLU A 288 -17.03 28.95 17.17
N LYS A 289 -16.52 28.83 18.41
CA LYS A 289 -17.28 29.09 19.65
C LYS A 289 -18.53 28.22 19.80
N LEU A 290 -18.48 27.00 19.27
CA LEU A 290 -19.56 26.03 19.45
C LEU A 290 -19.53 25.43 20.86
N GLU A 291 -20.72 25.17 21.40
CA GLU A 291 -20.87 24.38 22.62
C GLU A 291 -20.46 22.92 22.35
N PHE A 292 -20.05 22.19 23.41
CA PHE A 292 -19.52 20.83 23.26
C PHE A 292 -20.43 19.89 22.46
N LYS A 293 -21.75 19.93 22.69
CA LYS A 293 -22.70 19.07 21.97
C LYS A 293 -22.78 19.40 20.48
N ASP A 294 -22.83 20.69 20.14
CA ASP A 294 -22.91 21.14 18.75
C ASP A 294 -21.59 20.86 18.02
N ALA A 295 -20.46 21.02 18.70
CA ALA A 295 -19.15 20.66 18.17
C ALA A 295 -19.03 19.14 17.91
N VAL A 296 -19.55 18.28 18.80
CA VAL A 296 -19.60 16.82 18.59
C VAL A 296 -20.43 16.47 17.35
N GLU A 297 -21.61 17.05 17.20
CA GLU A 297 -22.46 16.80 16.02
C GLU A 297 -21.79 17.28 14.73
N LYS A 298 -21.13 18.44 14.76
CA LYS A 298 -20.35 18.93 13.61
C LYS A 298 -19.16 18.02 13.28
N VAL A 299 -18.45 17.48 14.28
CA VAL A 299 -17.38 16.49 14.04
C VAL A 299 -17.95 15.24 13.37
N LYS A 300 -19.07 14.69 13.86
CA LYS A 300 -19.70 13.51 13.26
C LYS A 300 -20.06 13.74 11.79
N LYS A 301 -20.79 14.82 11.50
CA LYS A 301 -21.26 15.17 10.15
C LYS A 301 -20.13 15.43 9.16
N SER A 302 -18.95 15.80 9.64
CA SER A 302 -17.81 16.17 8.80
C SER A 302 -16.65 15.17 8.81
N SER A 303 -16.88 13.96 9.34
CA SER A 303 -15.83 12.94 9.47
C SER A 303 -16.25 11.57 8.94
N ILE A 304 -15.29 10.88 8.33
CA ILE A 304 -15.41 9.55 7.74
C ILE A 304 -14.42 8.60 8.40
N PHE A 305 -14.86 7.39 8.73
CA PHE A 305 -14.01 6.35 9.29
C PHE A 305 -14.04 5.07 8.43
N THR A 306 -12.88 4.64 7.95
CA THR A 306 -12.70 3.35 7.27
C THR A 306 -12.04 2.35 8.20
N THR A 307 -12.69 1.19 8.41
CA THR A 307 -12.13 0.07 9.18
C THR A 307 -11.58 -1.01 8.25
N HIS A 308 -10.38 -1.52 8.57
CA HIS A 308 -9.69 -2.60 7.84
C HIS A 308 -9.57 -3.88 8.66
N THR A 309 -10.08 -3.87 9.89
CA THR A 309 -9.78 -4.84 10.92
C THR A 309 -10.91 -5.89 11.03
N PRO A 310 -10.67 -7.16 10.65
CA PRO A 310 -11.68 -8.21 10.67
C PRO A 310 -11.83 -8.88 12.05
N LEU A 311 -11.06 -8.45 13.07
CA LEU A 311 -11.03 -9.04 14.41
C LEU A 311 -10.92 -7.97 15.50
N MET A 312 -11.76 -8.06 16.52
CA MET A 312 -11.74 -7.13 17.66
C MET A 312 -10.38 -7.07 18.37
N ALA A 313 -9.69 -8.22 18.48
CA ALA A 313 -8.38 -8.32 19.14
C ALA A 313 -7.24 -7.56 18.43
N ALA A 314 -7.46 -7.12 17.18
CA ALA A 314 -6.49 -6.33 16.42
C ALA A 314 -6.71 -4.81 16.54
N THR A 315 -7.64 -4.38 17.38
CA THR A 315 -7.86 -2.95 17.68
C THR A 315 -7.04 -2.49 18.89
N ASP A 316 -6.51 -1.27 18.82
CA ASP A 316 -5.76 -0.67 19.93
C ASP A 316 -6.72 -0.28 21.07
N VAL A 317 -6.48 -0.82 22.26
CA VAL A 317 -7.22 -0.53 23.50
C VAL A 317 -6.26 -0.10 24.60
N TYR A 318 -6.55 1.04 25.25
CA TYR A 318 -5.71 1.61 26.30
C TYR A 318 -6.45 1.68 27.63
N GLY A 319 -5.72 1.69 28.75
CA GLY A 319 -6.29 2.04 30.05
C GLY A 319 -6.89 3.46 30.03
N PHE A 320 -8.06 3.66 30.64
CA PHE A 320 -8.70 4.97 30.72
C PHE A 320 -7.85 5.99 31.47
N ASP A 321 -7.10 5.55 32.48
CA ASP A 321 -6.12 6.36 33.20
C ASP A 321 -4.98 6.83 32.28
N MET A 322 -4.53 5.97 31.37
CA MET A 322 -3.48 6.30 30.42
C MET A 322 -3.92 7.39 29.45
N VAL A 323 -5.13 7.28 28.89
CA VAL A 323 -5.71 8.31 28.00
C VAL A 323 -6.04 9.57 28.79
N GLY A 324 -6.66 9.43 29.95
CA GLY A 324 -7.03 10.54 30.84
C GLY A 324 -5.84 11.40 31.28
N LYS A 325 -4.64 10.81 31.43
CA LYS A 325 -3.41 11.56 31.72
C LYS A 325 -3.07 12.57 30.63
N TYR A 326 -3.27 12.24 29.35
CA TYR A 326 -2.98 13.14 28.23
C TYR A 326 -4.13 14.10 27.94
N PHE A 327 -5.37 13.63 28.03
CA PHE A 327 -6.55 14.44 27.70
C PHE A 327 -7.17 15.18 28.90
N GLY A 328 -6.60 15.06 30.10
CA GLY A 328 -7.06 15.79 31.28
C GLY A 328 -6.92 17.30 31.13
N GLU A 329 -5.81 17.78 30.55
CA GLU A 329 -5.60 19.21 30.26
C GLU A 329 -6.51 19.70 29.12
N TYR A 330 -6.80 18.84 28.13
CA TYR A 330 -7.81 19.10 27.10
C TYR A 330 -9.18 19.36 27.73
N ALA A 331 -9.63 18.45 28.59
CA ALA A 331 -10.93 18.56 29.23
C ALA A 331 -11.05 19.85 30.07
N LYS A 332 -9.98 20.20 30.82
CA LYS A 332 -9.93 21.45 31.59
C LYS A 332 -9.99 22.69 30.71
N LYS A 333 -9.20 22.76 29.63
CA LYS A 333 -9.19 23.93 28.72
C LYS A 333 -10.51 24.13 28.00
N LEU A 334 -11.13 23.04 27.56
CA LEU A 334 -12.43 23.07 26.89
C LEU A 334 -13.60 23.20 27.87
N ASN A 335 -13.34 23.22 29.18
CA ASN A 335 -14.36 23.24 30.23
C ASN A 335 -15.39 22.10 30.09
N ILE A 336 -14.92 20.90 29.72
CA ILE A 336 -15.73 19.69 29.57
C ILE A 336 -15.35 18.66 30.64
N ASN A 337 -16.29 17.75 30.94
CA ASN A 337 -15.99 16.64 31.82
C ASN A 337 -15.10 15.62 31.08
N ILE A 338 -13.97 15.25 31.66
CA ILE A 338 -13.07 14.24 31.10
C ILE A 338 -13.80 12.90 30.87
N ASN A 339 -14.78 12.57 31.71
CA ASN A 339 -15.57 11.35 31.54
C ASN A 339 -16.43 11.38 30.27
N ASP A 340 -16.90 12.56 29.83
CA ASP A 340 -17.64 12.68 28.58
C ASP A 340 -16.71 12.39 27.39
N LEU A 341 -15.47 12.88 27.42
CA LEU A 341 -14.46 12.56 26.39
C LEU A 341 -14.09 11.07 26.40
N LEU A 342 -13.81 10.51 27.59
CA LEU A 342 -13.47 9.10 27.72
C LEU A 342 -14.62 8.16 27.32
N SER A 343 -15.88 8.63 27.42
CA SER A 343 -17.07 7.86 27.03
C SER A 343 -17.08 7.47 25.55
N PHE A 344 -16.41 8.27 24.68
CA PHE A 344 -16.32 7.95 23.26
C PHE A 344 -15.50 6.69 22.97
N GLY A 345 -14.61 6.27 23.88
CA GLY A 345 -13.84 5.04 23.73
C GLY A 345 -14.49 3.80 24.38
N ILE A 346 -15.63 3.95 25.05
CA ILE A 346 -16.28 2.84 25.77
C ILE A 346 -17.05 1.96 24.81
N ASP A 347 -16.62 0.70 24.68
CA ASP A 347 -17.38 -0.38 24.04
C ASP A 347 -18.55 -0.81 24.95
N PRO A 348 -19.82 -0.64 24.54
CA PRO A 348 -20.98 -1.07 25.34
C PRO A 348 -21.02 -2.57 25.60
N ALA A 349 -20.40 -3.39 24.75
CA ALA A 349 -20.31 -4.84 24.97
C ALA A 349 -19.30 -5.19 26.07
N ASN A 350 -18.25 -4.38 26.25
CA ASN A 350 -17.19 -4.61 27.23
C ASN A 350 -16.73 -3.30 27.90
N PRO A 351 -17.57 -2.65 28.73
CA PRO A 351 -17.29 -1.29 29.21
C PRO A 351 -16.01 -1.14 30.05
N SER A 352 -15.54 -2.22 30.67
CA SER A 352 -14.34 -2.25 31.51
C SER A 352 -13.04 -2.53 30.74
N ASN A 353 -13.10 -2.84 29.43
CA ASN A 353 -11.94 -3.30 28.66
C ASN A 353 -10.93 -2.18 28.36
N GLY A 354 -11.32 -0.92 28.53
CA GLY A 354 -10.48 0.26 28.28
C GLY A 354 -11.02 1.15 27.17
N PHE A 355 -10.26 2.18 26.84
CA PHE A 355 -10.54 3.13 25.79
C PHE A 355 -10.15 2.52 24.43
N ASN A 356 -11.16 2.16 23.63
CA ASN A 356 -10.97 1.55 22.32
C ASN A 356 -10.95 2.61 21.20
N MET A 357 -9.87 2.63 20.43
CA MET A 357 -9.65 3.62 19.36
C MET A 357 -10.62 3.48 18.18
N THR A 358 -11.03 2.25 17.85
CA THR A 358 -12.03 2.00 16.82
C THR A 358 -13.41 2.46 17.29
N VAL A 359 -13.75 2.25 18.57
CA VAL A 359 -15.01 2.74 19.14
C VAL A 359 -15.03 4.27 19.18
N LEU A 360 -13.92 4.94 19.49
CA LEU A 360 -13.79 6.39 19.36
C LEU A 360 -14.16 6.87 17.94
N ALA A 361 -13.55 6.27 16.92
CA ALA A 361 -13.80 6.64 15.53
C ALA A 361 -15.23 6.33 15.09
N LEU A 362 -15.77 5.17 15.48
CA LEU A 362 -17.18 4.85 15.25
C LEU A 362 -18.08 5.87 15.96
N LYS A 363 -17.77 6.27 17.20
CA LYS A 363 -18.67 7.16 17.93
C LYS A 363 -18.71 8.58 17.37
N LEU A 364 -17.61 9.04 16.77
CA LEU A 364 -17.41 10.42 16.31
C LEU A 364 -17.39 10.61 14.79
N CYS A 365 -17.69 9.58 13.98
CA CYS A 365 -17.90 9.71 12.54
C CYS A 365 -19.33 9.32 12.17
N GLU A 366 -20.01 10.12 11.36
CA GLU A 366 -21.32 9.76 10.80
C GLU A 366 -21.14 8.66 9.74
N TYR A 367 -20.23 8.89 8.80
CA TYR A 367 -19.96 7.96 7.72
C TYR A 367 -18.88 6.95 8.12
N LYS A 368 -19.20 5.67 7.95
CA LYS A 368 -18.34 4.54 8.34
C LYS A 368 -18.38 3.48 7.27
N ASN A 369 -17.24 2.92 6.89
CA ASN A 369 -17.23 1.85 5.90
C ASN A 369 -16.26 0.71 6.21
N GLY A 370 -16.64 -0.49 5.77
CA GLY A 370 -15.74 -1.61 5.54
C GLY A 370 -15.15 -1.56 4.12
N VAL A 371 -14.17 -2.44 3.88
CA VAL A 371 -13.28 -2.41 2.71
C VAL A 371 -13.57 -3.50 1.67
N SER A 372 -14.65 -4.24 1.90
CA SER A 372 -15.32 -5.18 1.00
C SER A 372 -16.74 -5.39 1.52
N LYS A 373 -17.64 -5.92 0.70
CA LYS A 373 -19.01 -6.26 1.12
C LYS A 373 -19.01 -7.30 2.24
N LYS A 374 -18.15 -8.32 2.14
CA LYS A 374 -18.02 -9.33 3.20
C LYS A 374 -17.49 -8.72 4.49
N HIS A 375 -16.49 -7.85 4.42
CA HIS A 375 -15.95 -7.18 5.59
C HIS A 375 -16.94 -6.22 6.25
N GLN A 376 -17.77 -5.53 5.47
CA GLN A 376 -18.85 -4.71 6.02
C GLN A 376 -19.78 -5.54 6.92
N GLN A 377 -20.15 -6.75 6.51
CA GLN A 377 -20.96 -7.66 7.31
C GLN A 377 -20.24 -8.11 8.59
N VAL A 378 -18.95 -8.47 8.48
CA VAL A 378 -18.12 -8.88 9.62
C VAL A 378 -17.96 -7.73 10.62
N ALA A 379 -17.59 -6.53 10.16
CA ALA A 379 -17.44 -5.35 11.00
C ALA A 379 -18.76 -4.94 11.68
N THR A 380 -19.88 -5.02 10.96
CA THR A 380 -21.22 -4.76 11.53
C THR A 380 -21.55 -5.73 12.67
N LYS A 381 -21.18 -7.01 12.52
CA LYS A 381 -21.37 -8.02 13.56
C LYS A 381 -20.47 -7.77 14.78
N ILE A 382 -19.21 -7.40 14.56
CA ILE A 382 -18.25 -7.10 15.65
C ILE A 382 -18.74 -5.90 16.47
N TRP A 383 -19.16 -4.82 15.80
CA TRP A 383 -19.51 -3.55 16.44
C TRP A 383 -21.01 -3.34 16.66
N GLN A 384 -21.80 -4.42 16.62
CA GLN A 384 -23.26 -4.36 16.67
C GLN A 384 -23.78 -3.50 17.84
N GLN A 385 -23.16 -3.59 19.03
CA GLN A 385 -23.67 -2.89 20.21
C GLN A 385 -23.40 -1.39 20.13
N VAL A 386 -22.22 -0.99 19.63
CA VAL A 386 -21.88 0.41 19.34
C VAL A 386 -22.83 0.97 18.28
N LEU A 387 -23.06 0.24 17.18
CA LEU A 387 -23.93 0.68 16.10
C LEU A 387 -25.40 0.83 16.55
N LYS A 388 -25.90 -0.08 17.40
CA LYS A 388 -27.24 0.00 18.00
C LYS A 388 -27.39 1.22 18.89
N GLU A 389 -26.41 1.50 19.74
CA GLU A 389 -26.40 2.70 20.60
C GLU A 389 -26.52 3.99 19.78
N GLN A 390 -25.89 4.02 18.60
CA GLN A 390 -25.85 5.20 17.74
C GLN A 390 -26.95 5.26 16.67
N ASN A 391 -27.78 4.22 16.55
CA ASN A 391 -28.67 4.04 15.40
C ASN A 391 -27.93 4.22 14.06
N ALA A 392 -26.72 3.65 13.96
CA ALA A 392 -25.81 3.81 12.83
C ALA A 392 -25.63 2.52 12.04
N GLN A 393 -25.12 2.64 10.81
CA GLN A 393 -24.75 1.53 9.95
C GLN A 393 -23.33 1.68 9.42
N ILE A 394 -22.73 0.57 8.98
CA ILE A 394 -21.45 0.57 8.28
C ILE A 394 -21.74 0.29 6.81
N ASP A 395 -21.28 1.16 5.92
CA ASP A 395 -21.32 0.98 4.47
C ASP A 395 -20.18 0.08 3.97
N ALA A 396 -20.20 -0.29 2.69
CA ALA A 396 -19.10 -0.97 2.03
C ALA A 396 -18.52 -0.08 0.93
N VAL A 397 -17.20 0.11 0.94
CA VAL A 397 -16.46 0.60 -0.23
C VAL A 397 -15.36 -0.40 -0.48
N THR A 398 -15.55 -1.27 -1.48
CA THR A 398 -14.60 -2.33 -1.80
C THR A 398 -13.30 -1.70 -2.29
N ASN A 399 -12.15 -2.09 -1.74
CA ASN A 399 -10.87 -1.52 -2.16
C ASN A 399 -10.64 -1.66 -3.67
N GLY A 400 -9.80 -0.78 -4.20
CA GLY A 400 -9.27 -0.88 -5.56
C GLY A 400 -7.78 -0.58 -5.60
N VAL A 401 -7.16 -0.88 -6.74
CA VAL A 401 -5.73 -0.68 -6.99
C VAL A 401 -5.51 0.36 -8.08
N HIS A 402 -4.46 1.16 -7.94
CA HIS A 402 -4.13 2.19 -8.92
C HIS A 402 -3.55 1.57 -10.19
N LEU A 403 -4.30 1.55 -11.30
CA LEU A 403 -3.91 0.81 -12.51
C LEU A 403 -2.53 1.26 -13.03
N GLY A 404 -2.27 2.57 -13.14
CA GLY A 404 -0.98 3.08 -13.61
C GLY A 404 0.23 2.72 -12.72
N THR A 405 0.01 2.30 -11.47
CA THR A 405 1.10 1.80 -10.60
C THR A 405 1.43 0.33 -10.89
N TRP A 406 0.38 -0.49 -11.10
CA TRP A 406 0.45 -1.94 -10.97
C TRP A 406 0.31 -2.69 -12.29
N MET A 407 -0.24 -2.06 -13.33
CA MET A 407 -0.37 -2.65 -14.66
C MET A 407 0.98 -2.63 -15.40
N ASP A 408 1.21 -3.66 -16.20
CA ASP A 408 2.37 -3.74 -17.06
C ASP A 408 2.32 -2.70 -18.19
N GLY A 409 3.47 -2.12 -18.50
CA GLY A 409 3.55 -1.03 -19.48
C GLY A 409 3.36 -1.47 -20.93
N ASP A 410 3.59 -2.74 -21.27
CA ASP A 410 3.29 -3.25 -22.61
C ASP A 410 1.81 -3.63 -22.74
N LEU A 411 1.19 -4.11 -21.66
CA LEU A 411 -0.28 -4.25 -21.59
C LEU A 411 -0.98 -2.90 -21.74
N GLU A 412 -0.52 -1.87 -21.00
CA GLU A 412 -1.05 -0.50 -21.08
C GLU A 412 -1.03 0.04 -22.52
N LYS A 413 0.10 -0.14 -23.24
CA LYS A 413 0.21 0.26 -24.65
C LYS A 413 -0.72 -0.51 -25.58
N GLU A 414 -1.01 -1.77 -25.28
CA GLU A 414 -1.95 -2.54 -26.08
C GLU A 414 -3.38 -2.09 -25.81
N LEU A 415 -3.72 -1.80 -24.55
CA LEU A 415 -5.00 -1.20 -24.18
C LEU A 415 -5.21 0.17 -24.82
N ASP A 416 -4.16 1.00 -24.95
CA ASP A 416 -4.24 2.27 -25.69
C ASP A 416 -4.70 2.09 -27.15
N LYS A 417 -4.27 1.00 -27.80
CA LYS A 417 -4.68 0.68 -29.18
C LYS A 417 -6.08 0.08 -29.24
N THR A 418 -6.39 -0.82 -28.31
CA THR A 418 -7.60 -1.65 -28.33
C THR A 418 -8.81 -0.91 -27.74
N LEU A 419 -8.62 -0.24 -26.60
CA LEU A 419 -9.66 0.54 -25.91
C LEU A 419 -9.70 2.00 -26.40
N GLY A 420 -8.58 2.51 -26.92
CA GLY A 420 -8.39 3.89 -27.34
C GLY A 420 -7.57 4.70 -26.33
N SER A 421 -6.84 5.72 -26.77
CA SER A 421 -5.83 6.44 -25.96
C SER A 421 -6.36 7.20 -24.73
N GLU A 422 -7.68 7.30 -24.56
CA GLU A 422 -8.32 7.97 -23.41
C GLU A 422 -8.97 6.97 -22.44
N TRP A 423 -8.73 5.66 -22.60
CA TRP A 423 -9.37 4.62 -21.77
C TRP A 423 -9.13 4.82 -20.26
N CYS A 424 -8.00 5.38 -19.85
CA CYS A 424 -7.67 5.68 -18.46
C CYS A 424 -8.70 6.61 -17.77
N GLU A 425 -9.39 7.47 -18.53
CA GLU A 425 -10.45 8.34 -18.01
C GLU A 425 -11.73 7.55 -17.68
N PHE A 426 -11.94 6.44 -18.38
CA PHE A 426 -13.09 5.53 -18.28
C PHE A 426 -12.69 4.16 -17.72
N GLN A 427 -11.55 4.07 -17.01
CA GLN A 427 -11.01 2.79 -16.54
C GLN A 427 -11.97 2.03 -15.61
N ASP A 428 -12.93 2.70 -14.98
CA ASP A 428 -13.97 2.12 -14.13
C ASP A 428 -15.29 1.83 -14.86
N ASP A 429 -15.38 2.08 -16.17
CA ASP A 429 -16.53 1.78 -17.01
C ASP A 429 -16.40 0.37 -17.61
N PRO A 430 -17.22 -0.62 -17.21
CA PRO A 430 -17.11 -1.98 -17.73
C PRO A 430 -17.30 -2.10 -19.26
N ASP A 431 -18.02 -1.17 -19.89
CA ASP A 431 -18.41 -1.30 -21.30
C ASP A 431 -17.22 -1.23 -22.26
N ILE A 432 -16.14 -0.53 -21.89
CA ILE A 432 -14.94 -0.47 -22.73
C ILE A 432 -14.13 -1.78 -22.65
N TRP A 433 -14.19 -2.49 -21.52
CA TRP A 433 -13.32 -3.64 -21.25
C TRP A 433 -13.70 -4.90 -22.04
N PHE A 434 -14.89 -4.97 -22.66
CA PHE A 434 -15.24 -6.09 -23.54
C PHE A 434 -14.27 -6.24 -24.72
N LYS A 435 -13.65 -5.15 -25.19
CA LYS A 435 -12.65 -5.19 -26.26
C LYS A 435 -11.33 -5.88 -25.85
N VAL A 436 -11.12 -6.19 -24.57
CA VAL A 436 -9.99 -7.05 -24.15
C VAL A 436 -10.06 -8.42 -24.84
N ASP A 437 -11.26 -8.88 -25.20
CA ASP A 437 -11.43 -10.13 -25.94
C ASP A 437 -10.74 -10.08 -27.33
N ASP A 438 -10.60 -8.87 -27.91
CA ASP A 438 -9.97 -8.62 -29.21
C ASP A 438 -8.43 -8.60 -29.16
N ILE A 439 -7.82 -8.59 -27.96
CA ILE A 439 -6.35 -8.67 -27.82
C ILE A 439 -5.86 -10.00 -28.38
N ASP A 440 -4.81 -9.99 -29.20
CA ASP A 440 -4.23 -11.22 -29.75
C ASP A 440 -3.71 -12.15 -28.63
N GLU A 441 -4.12 -13.42 -28.64
CA GLU A 441 -3.72 -14.43 -27.65
C GLU A 441 -2.19 -14.62 -27.65
N LYS A 442 -1.57 -14.58 -28.84
CA LYS A 442 -0.13 -14.70 -28.97
C LYS A 442 0.60 -13.53 -28.35
N PHE A 443 0.13 -12.30 -28.59
CA PHE A 443 0.69 -11.12 -27.93
C PHE A 443 0.59 -11.23 -26.40
N LEU A 444 -0.59 -11.56 -25.88
CA LEU A 444 -0.83 -11.63 -24.44
C LEU A 444 0.07 -12.67 -23.77
N TRP A 445 0.19 -13.86 -24.38
CA TRP A 445 1.05 -14.92 -23.87
C TRP A 445 2.53 -14.56 -23.93
N GLN A 446 3.00 -13.97 -25.04
CA GLN A 446 4.41 -13.55 -25.17
C GLN A 446 4.77 -12.45 -24.17
N MET A 447 3.88 -11.47 -23.95
CA MET A 447 4.05 -10.44 -22.93
C MET A 447 4.14 -11.05 -21.53
N HIS A 448 3.25 -12.01 -21.23
CA HIS A 448 3.27 -12.72 -19.96
C HIS A 448 4.57 -13.50 -19.75
N MET A 449 5.01 -14.26 -20.74
CA MET A 449 6.30 -14.97 -20.68
C MET A 449 7.46 -14.00 -20.48
N GLN A 450 7.49 -12.84 -21.16
CA GLN A 450 8.51 -11.82 -20.92
C GLN A 450 8.49 -11.31 -19.47
N ASN A 451 7.31 -11.12 -18.88
CA ASN A 451 7.18 -10.74 -17.46
C ASN A 451 7.71 -11.83 -16.52
N LYS A 452 7.51 -13.12 -16.85
CA LYS A 452 8.15 -14.22 -16.13
C LYS A 452 9.67 -14.09 -16.22
N TYR A 453 10.23 -14.01 -17.43
CA TYR A 453 11.67 -13.84 -17.63
C TYR A 453 12.26 -12.68 -16.83
N ASP A 454 11.57 -11.54 -16.78
CA ASP A 454 11.97 -10.37 -16.00
C ASP A 454 11.99 -10.66 -14.49
N LEU A 455 10.97 -11.34 -13.96
CA LEU A 455 10.93 -11.77 -12.55
C LEU A 455 12.09 -12.71 -12.21
N PHE A 456 12.34 -13.75 -13.01
CA PHE A 456 13.43 -14.69 -12.75
C PHE A 456 14.80 -14.05 -12.91
N ASN A 457 14.97 -13.14 -13.87
CA ASN A 457 16.20 -12.36 -14.00
C ASN A 457 16.41 -11.44 -12.81
N PHE A 458 15.35 -10.83 -12.28
CA PHE A 458 15.40 -10.04 -11.05
C PHE A 458 15.84 -10.89 -9.85
N ILE A 459 15.24 -12.07 -9.66
CA ILE A 459 15.60 -13.01 -8.58
C ILE A 459 17.07 -13.45 -8.70
N LYS A 460 17.50 -13.89 -9.89
CA LYS A 460 18.89 -14.29 -10.14
C LYS A 460 19.87 -13.16 -9.87
N GLU A 461 19.56 -11.94 -10.30
CA GLU A 461 20.41 -10.78 -10.07
C GLU A 461 20.49 -10.41 -8.58
N LYS A 462 19.36 -10.47 -7.85
CA LYS A 462 19.34 -10.27 -6.41
C LYS A 462 20.26 -11.29 -5.71
N GLY A 463 20.18 -12.56 -6.09
CA GLY A 463 21.07 -13.62 -5.61
C GLY A 463 22.55 -13.37 -5.95
N ARG A 464 22.86 -12.89 -7.16
CA ARG A 464 24.24 -12.53 -7.56
C ARG A 464 24.81 -11.39 -6.73
N LYS A 465 24.04 -10.33 -6.50
CA LYS A 465 24.46 -9.19 -5.67
C LYS A 465 24.75 -9.67 -4.24
N LYS A 466 23.85 -10.47 -3.67
CA LYS A 466 24.01 -11.07 -2.34
C LYS A 466 25.24 -11.98 -2.25
N TRP A 467 25.48 -12.83 -3.24
CA TRP A 467 26.69 -13.66 -3.33
C TRP A 467 27.97 -12.83 -3.40
N SER A 468 27.98 -11.78 -4.23
CA SER A 468 29.14 -10.91 -4.42
C SER A 468 29.51 -10.08 -3.19
N ALA A 469 28.54 -9.80 -2.31
CA ALA A 469 28.78 -9.13 -1.03
C ALA A 469 29.54 -10.02 -0.01
N GLY A 470 29.66 -11.32 -0.29
CA GLY A 470 30.33 -12.29 0.58
C GLY A 470 29.49 -12.77 1.76
N GLY A 471 29.94 -13.82 2.45
CA GLY A 471 29.32 -14.31 3.69
C GLY A 471 27.96 -15.03 3.53
N THR A 472 27.46 -15.20 2.31
CA THR A 472 26.20 -15.90 2.05
C THR A 472 26.42 -17.41 1.94
N ASP A 473 25.66 -18.18 2.73
CA ASP A 473 25.61 -19.64 2.61
C ASP A 473 25.01 -20.04 1.23
N PRO A 474 25.66 -20.89 0.41
CA PRO A 474 25.12 -21.36 -0.86
C PRO A 474 23.70 -21.92 -0.77
N MET A 475 23.36 -22.57 0.35
CA MET A 475 22.03 -23.12 0.56
C MET A 475 20.95 -22.05 0.70
N VAL A 476 21.31 -20.83 1.12
CA VAL A 476 20.38 -19.69 1.14
C VAL A 476 20.06 -19.27 -0.29
N LEU A 477 21.07 -19.16 -1.15
CA LEU A 477 20.85 -18.81 -2.56
C LEU A 477 19.98 -19.85 -3.29
N LEU A 478 20.21 -21.14 -3.02
CA LEU A 478 19.38 -22.21 -3.58
C LEU A 478 17.91 -22.05 -3.16
N ALA A 479 17.65 -21.76 -1.88
CA ALA A 479 16.29 -21.52 -1.36
C ALA A 479 15.68 -20.19 -1.84
N GLU A 480 16.48 -19.25 -2.34
CA GLU A 480 16.05 -17.98 -2.92
C GLU A 480 15.76 -18.06 -4.42
N GLY A 481 15.64 -19.28 -4.98
CA GLY A 481 15.06 -19.48 -6.31
C GLY A 481 16.01 -19.31 -7.49
N VAL A 482 17.33 -19.43 -7.27
CA VAL A 482 18.32 -19.39 -8.37
C VAL A 482 18.21 -20.57 -9.35
N MET A 483 17.50 -21.65 -8.97
CA MET A 483 17.26 -22.85 -9.79
C MET A 483 15.88 -22.84 -10.48
N LEU A 484 15.06 -21.81 -10.28
CA LEU A 484 13.74 -21.74 -10.91
C LEU A 484 13.84 -21.53 -12.41
N ASP A 485 12.84 -22.02 -13.13
CA ASP A 485 12.77 -21.99 -14.60
C ASP A 485 11.57 -21.13 -15.05
N PRO A 486 11.77 -20.08 -15.88
CA PRO A 486 10.68 -19.25 -16.40
C PRO A 486 9.62 -20.02 -17.21
N GLU A 487 9.93 -21.19 -17.77
CA GLU A 487 8.98 -21.98 -18.58
C GLU A 487 8.01 -22.82 -17.72
N VAL A 488 8.31 -23.01 -16.43
CA VAL A 488 7.51 -23.82 -15.51
C VAL A 488 6.35 -23.02 -14.92
N LEU A 489 5.18 -23.66 -14.74
CA LEU A 489 4.03 -23.06 -14.08
C LEU A 489 4.42 -22.56 -12.67
N THR A 490 4.26 -21.27 -12.43
CA THR A 490 4.76 -20.55 -11.25
C THR A 490 3.60 -20.03 -10.40
N ILE A 491 3.48 -20.58 -9.21
CA ILE A 491 2.53 -20.11 -8.19
C ILE A 491 3.22 -19.09 -7.29
N GLY A 492 2.68 -17.87 -7.25
CA GLY A 492 3.14 -16.80 -6.38
C GLY A 492 2.32 -16.71 -5.09
N PHE A 493 2.99 -16.64 -3.95
CA PHE A 493 2.40 -16.24 -2.67
C PHE A 493 3.23 -15.10 -2.07
N ALA A 494 2.69 -13.87 -2.03
CA ALA A 494 3.40 -12.77 -1.38
C ALA A 494 2.55 -11.87 -0.47
N ARG A 495 2.67 -12.07 0.85
CA ARG A 495 1.87 -11.37 1.87
C ARG A 495 2.63 -11.28 3.21
N ARG A 496 2.13 -10.47 4.15
CA ARG A 496 2.59 -10.53 5.55
C ARG A 496 2.47 -11.97 6.07
N MET A 497 3.50 -12.48 6.72
CA MET A 497 3.57 -13.88 7.18
C MET A 497 2.91 -14.00 8.56
N THR A 498 1.65 -14.42 8.58
CA THR A 498 0.81 -14.53 9.78
C THR A 498 -0.08 -15.78 9.70
N GLU A 499 -0.45 -16.37 10.85
CA GLU A 499 -1.16 -17.65 10.92
C GLU A 499 -2.49 -17.68 10.16
N TYR A 500 -3.30 -16.61 10.22
CA TYR A 500 -4.59 -16.59 9.55
C TYR A 500 -4.49 -16.59 8.03
N LYS A 501 -3.34 -16.20 7.45
CA LYS A 501 -3.11 -16.22 5.99
C LYS A 501 -2.61 -17.57 5.49
N ARG A 502 -2.21 -18.46 6.41
CA ARG A 502 -1.82 -19.85 6.18
C ARG A 502 -0.82 -20.05 5.02
N PRO A 503 0.25 -19.23 4.88
CA PRO A 503 1.20 -19.38 3.75
C PRO A 503 1.78 -20.80 3.59
N ASP A 504 1.79 -21.62 4.66
CA ASP A 504 2.24 -23.00 4.65
C ASP A 504 1.15 -24.05 4.38
N LEU A 505 -0.08 -23.66 3.99
CA LEU A 505 -1.18 -24.58 3.68
C LEU A 505 -0.86 -25.50 2.50
N ILE A 506 -0.24 -24.97 1.44
CA ILE A 506 0.21 -25.77 0.29
C ILE A 506 1.33 -26.76 0.67
N LEU A 507 1.90 -26.63 1.87
CA LEU A 507 2.91 -27.53 2.44
C LEU A 507 2.31 -28.55 3.42
N TYR A 508 0.97 -28.69 3.43
CA TYR A 508 0.27 -29.59 4.36
C TYR A 508 0.60 -31.06 4.10
N ASP A 509 0.59 -31.49 2.83
CA ASP A 509 1.01 -32.82 2.40
C ASP A 509 2.26 -32.72 1.51
N LEU A 510 3.43 -32.84 2.14
CA LEU A 510 4.72 -32.76 1.45
C LEU A 510 4.95 -33.92 0.48
N GLU A 511 4.28 -35.07 0.65
CA GLU A 511 4.45 -36.22 -0.24
C GLU A 511 3.66 -36.05 -1.52
N ARG A 512 2.41 -35.57 -1.41
CA ARG A 512 1.61 -35.19 -2.57
C ARG A 512 2.24 -34.01 -3.30
N LEU A 513 2.67 -32.98 -2.55
CA LEU A 513 3.33 -31.82 -3.14
C LEU A 513 4.61 -32.20 -3.90
N GLU A 514 5.44 -33.09 -3.37
CA GLU A 514 6.66 -33.55 -4.08
C GLU A 514 6.30 -34.11 -5.47
N LYS A 515 5.27 -34.95 -5.57
CA LYS A 515 4.87 -35.54 -6.85
C LYS A 515 4.40 -34.47 -7.84
N ILE A 516 3.62 -33.50 -7.36
CA ILE A 516 3.10 -32.40 -8.17
C ILE A 516 4.23 -31.50 -8.68
N VAL A 517 5.11 -31.02 -7.78
CA VAL A 517 6.19 -30.13 -8.22
C VAL A 517 7.20 -30.85 -9.12
N ASN A 518 7.42 -32.15 -8.90
CA ASN A 518 8.41 -32.92 -9.64
C ASN A 518 7.87 -33.72 -10.82
N ASP A 519 6.64 -33.46 -11.27
CA ASP A 519 6.12 -34.13 -12.46
C ASP A 519 7.08 -33.93 -13.65
N PRO A 520 7.46 -34.99 -14.36
CA PRO A 520 8.44 -34.89 -15.45
C PRO A 520 7.88 -34.19 -16.70
N SER A 521 6.56 -34.14 -16.86
CA SER A 521 5.86 -33.54 -18.00
C SER A 521 5.27 -32.17 -17.66
N GLU A 522 4.63 -32.06 -16.51
CA GLU A 522 3.82 -30.90 -16.11
C GLU A 522 4.25 -30.38 -14.72
N PRO A 523 5.54 -30.05 -14.51
CA PRO A 523 6.02 -29.62 -13.19
C PRO A 523 5.41 -28.28 -12.79
N ILE A 524 5.41 -27.99 -11.49
CA ILE A 524 5.12 -26.63 -11.00
C ILE A 524 6.25 -26.14 -10.10
N GLN A 525 6.32 -24.83 -9.92
CA GLN A 525 7.19 -24.18 -8.96
C GLN A 525 6.45 -23.12 -8.14
N ILE A 526 6.94 -22.85 -6.93
CA ILE A 526 6.27 -21.98 -5.96
C ILE A 526 7.25 -20.92 -5.45
N ILE A 527 6.84 -19.65 -5.53
CA ILE A 527 7.58 -18.50 -5.01
C ILE A 527 6.83 -17.91 -3.83
N PHE A 528 7.42 -18.01 -2.65
CA PHE A 528 6.98 -17.33 -1.44
C PHE A 528 7.75 -16.02 -1.25
N ALA A 529 7.08 -14.98 -0.79
CA ALA A 529 7.73 -13.75 -0.35
C ALA A 529 6.91 -13.07 0.76
N GLY A 530 7.55 -12.44 1.73
CA GLY A 530 6.81 -11.76 2.79
C GLY A 530 7.57 -11.61 4.08
N LYS A 531 7.15 -10.63 4.89
CA LYS A 531 7.76 -10.30 6.17
C LYS A 531 6.83 -10.71 7.31
N ALA A 532 7.39 -11.29 8.37
CA ALA A 532 6.73 -11.37 9.67
C ALA A 532 7.02 -10.10 10.47
N HIS A 533 6.09 -9.69 11.33
CA HIS A 533 6.37 -8.61 12.28
C HIS A 533 7.52 -9.03 13.22
N PRO A 534 8.43 -8.14 13.65
CA PRO A 534 9.55 -8.52 14.53
C PRO A 534 9.13 -9.24 15.82
N ALA A 535 7.97 -8.87 16.37
CA ALA A 535 7.38 -9.50 17.56
C ALA A 535 6.51 -10.73 17.26
N ASP A 536 6.21 -11.04 15.99
CA ASP A 536 5.38 -12.17 15.59
C ASP A 536 6.23 -13.43 15.41
N ILE A 537 6.46 -14.13 16.52
CA ILE A 537 7.21 -15.38 16.55
C ILE A 537 6.54 -16.49 15.71
N PRO A 538 5.20 -16.72 15.78
CA PRO A 538 4.53 -17.64 14.87
C PRO A 538 4.80 -17.35 13.40
N GLY A 539 4.66 -16.10 12.95
CA GLY A 539 4.96 -15.68 11.58
C GLY A 539 6.40 -16.00 11.15
N LYS A 540 7.38 -15.78 12.03
CA LYS A 540 8.79 -16.13 11.76
C LYS A 540 9.02 -17.64 11.66
N LYS A 541 8.34 -18.45 12.47
CA LYS A 541 8.40 -19.91 12.38
C LYS A 541 7.82 -20.43 11.07
N ILE A 542 6.77 -19.79 10.55
CA ILE A 542 6.22 -20.15 9.24
C ILE A 542 7.23 -19.86 8.13
N ILE A 543 7.88 -18.69 8.13
CA ILE A 543 8.97 -18.38 7.18
C ILE A 543 10.06 -19.45 7.26
N GLN A 544 10.50 -19.79 8.47
CA GLN A 544 11.51 -20.82 8.69
C GLN A 544 11.09 -22.19 8.15
N LYS A 545 9.82 -22.60 8.34
CA LYS A 545 9.28 -23.84 7.78
C LYS A 545 9.35 -23.82 6.25
N ILE A 546 8.85 -22.77 5.61
CA ILE A 546 8.85 -22.63 4.14
C ILE A 546 10.28 -22.66 3.61
N PHE A 547 11.20 -21.91 4.23
CA PHE A 547 12.59 -21.85 3.83
C PHE A 547 13.28 -23.22 3.95
N ASN A 548 13.03 -23.98 5.02
CA ASN A 548 13.57 -25.32 5.17
C ASN A 548 13.03 -26.31 4.14
N VAL A 549 11.78 -26.14 3.70
CA VAL A 549 11.21 -26.90 2.57
C VAL A 549 11.90 -26.51 1.26
N ALA A 550 12.09 -25.21 0.99
CA ALA A 550 12.80 -24.70 -0.20
C ALA A 550 14.23 -25.24 -0.32
N LYS A 551 14.94 -25.40 0.82
CA LYS A 551 16.29 -25.99 0.87
C LYS A 551 16.32 -27.50 0.61
N ASN A 552 15.20 -28.20 0.74
CA ASN A 552 15.19 -29.65 0.75
C ASN A 552 15.37 -30.19 -0.70
N PRO A 553 16.42 -30.99 -0.97
CA PRO A 553 16.69 -31.53 -2.31
C PRO A 553 15.52 -32.32 -2.92
N ARG A 554 14.62 -32.86 -2.08
CA ARG A 554 13.38 -33.53 -2.47
C ARG A 554 12.57 -32.71 -3.49
N PHE A 555 12.56 -31.39 -3.38
CA PHE A 555 11.78 -30.51 -4.26
C PHE A 555 12.55 -29.95 -5.45
N GLN A 556 13.78 -30.44 -5.71
CA GLN A 556 14.58 -30.14 -6.91
C GLN A 556 14.76 -28.64 -7.21
N GLY A 557 14.72 -27.77 -6.19
CA GLY A 557 14.85 -26.32 -6.36
C GLY A 557 13.60 -25.60 -6.88
N ARG A 558 12.45 -26.27 -6.91
CA ARG A 558 11.17 -25.72 -7.41
C ARG A 558 10.36 -24.94 -6.37
N ILE A 559 10.83 -24.86 -5.12
CA ILE A 559 10.21 -24.04 -4.08
C ILE A 559 11.23 -23.01 -3.65
N ALA A 560 10.82 -21.73 -3.63
CA ALA A 560 11.67 -20.62 -3.25
C ALA A 560 11.01 -19.70 -2.23
N PHE A 561 11.82 -19.11 -1.36
CA PHE A 561 11.44 -18.01 -0.50
C PHE A 561 12.32 -16.80 -0.82
N ILE A 562 11.74 -15.76 -1.39
CA ILE A 562 12.45 -14.53 -1.75
C ILE A 562 12.37 -13.56 -0.58
N GLU A 563 13.53 -13.24 -0.01
CA GLU A 563 13.61 -12.30 1.11
C GLU A 563 13.27 -10.86 0.68
N ASP A 564 12.98 -10.04 1.69
CA ASP A 564 12.78 -8.60 1.61
C ASP A 564 11.69 -8.14 0.64
N TYR A 565 10.51 -8.76 0.78
CA TYR A 565 9.33 -8.35 0.02
C TYR A 565 8.96 -6.89 0.26
N GLY A 566 8.90 -6.12 -0.83
CA GLY A 566 8.56 -4.71 -0.89
C GLY A 566 7.93 -4.37 -2.25
N GLU A 567 7.73 -3.08 -2.52
CA GLU A 567 7.07 -2.64 -3.77
C GLU A 567 7.78 -3.15 -5.03
N GLU A 568 9.12 -3.12 -5.07
CA GLU A 568 9.88 -3.55 -6.26
C GLU A 568 9.62 -5.03 -6.59
N LEU A 569 9.82 -5.92 -5.62
CA LEU A 569 9.55 -7.35 -5.83
C LEU A 569 8.07 -7.59 -6.14
N ALA A 570 7.15 -6.86 -5.51
CA ALA A 570 5.73 -6.94 -5.84
C ALA A 570 5.45 -6.61 -7.31
N LYS A 571 6.07 -5.56 -7.88
CA LYS A 571 5.90 -5.18 -9.30
C LYS A 571 6.38 -6.26 -10.29
N TYR A 572 7.33 -7.11 -9.90
CA TYR A 572 7.71 -8.27 -10.71
C TYR A 572 6.77 -9.44 -10.50
N MET A 573 6.45 -9.78 -9.25
CA MET A 573 5.65 -10.97 -8.95
C MET A 573 4.21 -10.89 -9.44
N VAL A 574 3.54 -9.74 -9.31
CA VAL A 574 2.12 -9.61 -9.70
C VAL A 574 1.89 -9.69 -11.21
N LYS A 575 2.94 -9.65 -12.02
CA LYS A 575 2.86 -9.81 -13.47
C LYS A 575 3.63 -11.02 -14.02
N GLY A 576 4.58 -11.55 -13.25
CA GLY A 576 5.47 -12.65 -13.66
C GLY A 576 5.17 -14.00 -12.99
N CYS A 577 4.16 -14.09 -12.12
CA CYS A 577 3.60 -15.38 -11.69
C CYS A 577 2.44 -15.78 -12.60
N ASP A 578 2.15 -17.08 -12.70
CA ASP A 578 1.01 -17.58 -13.49
C ASP A 578 -0.27 -17.64 -12.66
N VAL A 579 -0.13 -18.09 -11.40
CA VAL A 579 -1.22 -18.15 -10.42
C VAL A 579 -0.85 -17.34 -9.19
N TRP A 580 -1.72 -16.44 -8.78
CA TRP A 580 -1.61 -15.73 -7.51
C TRP A 580 -2.41 -16.45 -6.43
N LEU A 581 -1.73 -17.11 -5.49
CA LEU A 581 -2.35 -17.89 -4.42
C LEU A 581 -2.58 -17.02 -3.18
N ASN A 582 -3.83 -17.01 -2.70
CA ASN A 582 -4.18 -16.55 -1.36
C ASN A 582 -4.96 -17.65 -0.65
N ASN A 583 -4.79 -17.83 0.65
CA ASN A 583 -5.55 -18.87 1.36
C ASN A 583 -5.88 -18.49 2.80
N PRO A 584 -6.44 -17.29 3.02
CA PRO A 584 -6.85 -16.86 4.35
C PRO A 584 -7.88 -17.82 4.96
N ARG A 585 -7.85 -17.93 6.29
CA ARG A 585 -8.95 -18.52 7.05
C ARG A 585 -10.17 -17.63 6.93
N LEU A 586 -11.34 -18.23 6.67
CA LEU A 586 -12.60 -17.49 6.63
C LEU A 586 -13.04 -17.09 8.05
N PRO A 587 -13.58 -15.87 8.28
CA PRO A 587 -13.67 -14.70 7.41
C PRO A 587 -12.61 -13.64 7.78
N LEU A 588 -11.33 -14.04 7.90
CA LEU A 588 -10.25 -13.23 8.47
C LEU A 588 -9.54 -12.33 7.45
N GLU A 589 -9.92 -12.37 6.17
CA GLU A 589 -9.45 -11.42 5.17
C GLU A 589 -10.48 -10.30 4.94
N ALA A 590 -10.13 -9.08 5.35
CA ALA A 590 -11.01 -7.93 5.12
C ALA A 590 -11.20 -7.62 3.62
N CYS A 591 -10.15 -7.72 2.81
CA CYS A 591 -10.25 -7.46 1.37
C CYS A 591 -9.16 -8.22 0.59
N GLY A 592 -7.93 -7.71 0.57
CA GLY A 592 -6.78 -8.34 -0.09
C GLY A 592 -6.50 -7.78 -1.50
N THR A 593 -5.77 -6.67 -1.58
CA THR A 593 -5.52 -5.98 -2.86
C THR A 593 -4.46 -6.64 -3.75
N SER A 594 -3.63 -7.57 -3.25
CA SER A 594 -2.58 -8.21 -4.07
C SER A 594 -3.14 -9.09 -5.19
N GLY A 595 -4.27 -9.76 -4.96
CA GLY A 595 -4.96 -10.52 -6.01
C GLY A 595 -5.46 -9.60 -7.12
N MET A 596 -5.99 -8.43 -6.77
CA MET A 596 -6.42 -7.42 -7.76
C MET A 596 -5.24 -6.97 -8.63
N LYS A 597 -4.08 -6.69 -8.03
CA LYS A 597 -2.84 -6.31 -8.75
C LYS A 597 -2.39 -7.40 -9.72
N ALA A 598 -2.55 -8.66 -9.33
CA ALA A 598 -2.20 -9.79 -10.17
C ALA A 598 -3.16 -9.92 -11.36
N SER A 599 -4.47 -9.94 -11.09
CA SER A 599 -5.49 -10.17 -12.11
C SER A 599 -5.59 -9.07 -13.17
N ILE A 600 -5.29 -7.81 -12.84
CA ILE A 600 -5.23 -6.74 -13.86
C ILE A 600 -4.07 -6.94 -14.87
N ASN A 601 -3.11 -7.81 -14.57
CA ASN A 601 -2.02 -8.20 -15.48
C ASN A 601 -2.27 -9.56 -16.17
N GLY A 602 -3.47 -10.14 -16.00
CA GLY A 602 -3.80 -11.46 -16.53
C GLY A 602 -3.31 -12.63 -15.67
N VAL A 603 -2.70 -12.39 -14.51
CA VAL A 603 -2.31 -13.45 -13.58
C VAL A 603 -3.57 -14.00 -12.88
N LEU A 604 -3.78 -15.31 -12.95
CA LEU A 604 -5.02 -15.93 -12.48
C LEU A 604 -5.03 -16.04 -10.96
N HIS A 605 -6.13 -15.61 -10.34
CA HIS A 605 -6.23 -15.66 -8.88
C HIS A 605 -6.82 -16.99 -8.42
N CYS A 606 -6.14 -17.66 -7.47
CA CYS A 606 -6.66 -18.83 -6.77
C CYS A 606 -6.76 -18.51 -5.29
N SER A 607 -7.97 -18.53 -4.72
CA SER A 607 -8.15 -18.19 -3.31
C SER A 607 -9.31 -18.87 -2.62
N THR A 608 -9.25 -19.00 -1.29
CA THR A 608 -10.47 -19.19 -0.49
C THR A 608 -11.45 -18.04 -0.71
N LYS A 609 -12.75 -18.32 -0.59
CA LYS A 609 -13.83 -17.36 -0.87
C LYS A 609 -14.01 -16.33 0.26
N ASP A 610 -13.01 -15.47 0.44
CA ASP A 610 -12.98 -14.39 1.44
C ASP A 610 -12.63 -13.02 0.83
N GLY A 611 -12.82 -11.97 1.62
CA GLY A 611 -12.44 -10.61 1.26
C GLY A 611 -13.03 -10.17 -0.08
N TRP A 612 -12.17 -9.66 -0.96
CA TRP A 612 -12.60 -9.18 -2.29
C TRP A 612 -13.04 -10.30 -3.23
N TRP A 613 -12.53 -11.53 -3.03
CA TRP A 613 -12.74 -12.63 -3.96
C TRP A 613 -14.18 -13.13 -3.94
N VAL A 614 -14.91 -12.90 -2.84
CA VAL A 614 -16.36 -13.10 -2.74
C VAL A 614 -17.11 -12.31 -3.82
N GLU A 615 -16.61 -11.11 -4.14
CA GLU A 615 -17.23 -10.17 -5.09
C GLU A 615 -16.59 -10.27 -6.49
N GLY A 616 -15.31 -10.64 -6.56
CA GLY A 616 -14.52 -10.64 -7.78
C GLY A 616 -14.59 -11.94 -8.58
N PHE A 617 -14.81 -13.09 -7.94
CA PHE A 617 -14.84 -14.37 -8.64
C PHE A 617 -16.11 -14.53 -9.48
N ASN A 618 -15.96 -14.82 -10.77
CA ASN A 618 -17.09 -14.99 -11.70
C ASN A 618 -17.19 -16.41 -12.31
N GLY A 619 -16.35 -17.35 -11.87
CA GLY A 619 -16.32 -18.72 -12.41
C GLY A 619 -15.45 -18.89 -13.65
N LYS A 620 -14.87 -17.81 -14.20
CA LYS A 620 -14.08 -17.82 -15.43
C LYS A 620 -12.74 -17.06 -15.31
N ASN A 621 -12.52 -16.33 -14.24
CA ASN A 621 -11.37 -15.44 -14.02
C ASN A 621 -10.34 -15.96 -13.00
N GLY A 622 -10.39 -17.25 -12.66
CA GLY A 622 -9.53 -17.87 -11.67
C GLY A 622 -10.26 -19.01 -10.97
N TRP A 623 -9.92 -19.26 -9.70
CA TRP A 623 -10.45 -20.39 -8.94
C TRP A 623 -10.75 -20.07 -7.48
N THR A 624 -11.62 -20.88 -6.88
CA THR A 624 -11.90 -20.86 -5.46
C THR A 624 -11.80 -22.27 -4.87
N PHE A 625 -11.37 -22.35 -3.61
CA PHE A 625 -11.30 -23.61 -2.85
C PHE A 625 -11.60 -23.37 -1.37
N GLY A 626 -11.72 -24.44 -0.60
CA GLY A 626 -11.85 -24.44 0.86
C GLY A 626 -13.30 -24.40 1.35
N VAL A 627 -13.45 -24.81 2.61
CA VAL A 627 -14.74 -24.94 3.30
C VAL A 627 -15.00 -23.81 4.30
N ASP A 628 -16.28 -23.58 4.64
CA ASP A 628 -16.71 -22.64 5.69
C ASP A 628 -17.40 -23.42 6.83
N PRO A 629 -16.84 -23.46 8.06
CA PRO A 629 -15.61 -22.83 8.50
C PRO A 629 -14.35 -23.55 7.97
N SER A 630 -13.25 -22.79 7.82
CA SER A 630 -11.99 -23.32 7.28
C SER A 630 -11.44 -24.49 8.08
N ASP A 631 -11.04 -25.53 7.37
CA ASP A 631 -10.37 -26.73 7.89
C ASP A 631 -9.10 -26.95 7.07
N ASP A 632 -7.93 -26.93 7.70
CA ASP A 632 -6.66 -26.94 6.94
C ASP A 632 -6.46 -28.21 6.13
N ALA A 633 -6.94 -29.37 6.62
CA ALA A 633 -6.79 -30.62 5.91
C ALA A 633 -7.69 -30.66 4.67
N LYS A 634 -8.95 -30.24 4.82
CA LYS A 634 -9.91 -30.19 3.70
C LYS A 634 -9.52 -29.12 2.69
N ASP A 635 -9.19 -27.92 3.16
CA ASP A 635 -8.78 -26.79 2.30
C ASP A 635 -7.52 -27.15 1.51
N ALA A 636 -6.53 -27.82 2.13
CA ALA A 636 -5.33 -28.28 1.42
C ALA A 636 -5.66 -29.36 0.39
N ASN A 637 -6.51 -30.34 0.73
CA ASN A 637 -6.92 -31.38 -0.21
C ASN A 637 -7.67 -30.80 -1.42
N GLU A 638 -8.61 -29.87 -1.21
CA GLU A 638 -9.30 -29.19 -2.32
C GLU A 638 -8.34 -28.37 -3.17
N LEU A 639 -7.33 -27.72 -2.58
CA LEU A 639 -6.29 -27.01 -3.32
C LEU A 639 -5.46 -27.98 -4.19
N TYR A 640 -5.04 -29.13 -3.65
CA TYR A 640 -4.30 -30.12 -4.45
C TYR A 640 -5.16 -30.73 -5.55
N ASP A 641 -6.42 -31.07 -5.28
CA ASP A 641 -7.35 -31.57 -6.28
C ASP A 641 -7.53 -30.56 -7.43
N LEU A 642 -7.64 -29.28 -7.09
CA LEU A 642 -7.74 -28.20 -8.07
C LEU A 642 -6.45 -28.05 -8.90
N LEU A 643 -5.27 -28.17 -8.26
CA LEU A 643 -3.99 -28.12 -8.96
C LEU A 643 -3.87 -29.26 -9.98
N GLU A 644 -4.07 -30.50 -9.53
CA GLU A 644 -3.84 -31.70 -10.34
C GLU A 644 -4.89 -31.90 -11.45
N ASN A 645 -6.15 -31.56 -11.21
CA ASN A 645 -7.23 -31.89 -12.14
C ASN A 645 -7.63 -30.72 -13.06
N GLU A 646 -7.26 -29.48 -12.73
CA GLU A 646 -7.70 -28.29 -13.47
C GLU A 646 -6.56 -27.34 -13.82
N ILE A 647 -5.86 -26.79 -12.82
CA ILE A 647 -4.89 -25.70 -13.06
C ILE A 647 -3.69 -26.18 -13.88
N ILE A 648 -3.06 -27.29 -13.49
CA ILE A 648 -1.86 -27.81 -14.14
C ILE A 648 -2.17 -28.26 -15.58
N PRO A 649 -3.17 -29.12 -15.83
CA PRO A 649 -3.50 -29.53 -17.19
C PRO A 649 -3.84 -28.34 -18.10
N LEU A 650 -4.55 -27.34 -17.60
CA LEU A 650 -4.93 -26.16 -18.38
C LEU A 650 -3.75 -25.31 -18.83
N TYR A 651 -2.71 -25.18 -17.99
CA TYR A 651 -1.51 -24.43 -18.34
C TYR A 651 -0.64 -25.15 -19.38
N TYR A 652 -0.57 -26.48 -19.30
CA TYR A 652 0.25 -27.31 -20.17
C TYR A 652 -0.47 -27.78 -21.45
N ASP A 653 -1.79 -27.58 -21.56
CA ASP A 653 -2.57 -27.77 -22.79
C ASP A 653 -2.27 -26.65 -23.80
N GLN A 654 -1.12 -26.77 -24.47
CA GLN A 654 -0.58 -25.80 -25.42
C GLN A 654 -0.82 -26.22 -26.87
N ASP A 655 -1.06 -25.23 -27.72
CA ASP A 655 -1.13 -25.43 -29.17
C ASP A 655 0.26 -25.68 -29.80
N GLU A 656 0.30 -25.81 -31.13
CA GLU A 656 1.56 -25.99 -31.89
C GLU A 656 2.55 -24.82 -31.77
N ASN A 657 2.11 -23.66 -31.27
CA ASN A 657 2.92 -22.47 -31.04
C ASN A 657 3.34 -22.32 -29.56
N GLY A 658 3.00 -23.28 -28.70
CA GLY A 658 3.28 -23.23 -27.26
C GLY A 658 2.35 -22.29 -26.49
N ILE A 659 1.15 -22.00 -27.01
CA ILE A 659 0.18 -21.09 -26.41
C ILE A 659 -0.97 -21.89 -25.77
N PRO A 660 -1.24 -21.73 -24.46
CA PRO A 660 -2.39 -22.35 -23.83
C PRO A 660 -3.65 -21.50 -24.05
N SER A 661 -4.39 -21.74 -25.14
CA SER A 661 -5.52 -20.89 -25.55
C SER A 661 -6.59 -20.72 -24.47
N GLU A 662 -7.03 -21.78 -23.80
CA GLU A 662 -8.03 -21.66 -22.74
C GLU A 662 -7.50 -20.88 -21.52
N TRP A 663 -6.22 -21.02 -21.19
CA TRP A 663 -5.56 -20.20 -20.17
C TRP A 663 -5.58 -18.73 -20.56
N THR A 664 -5.19 -18.38 -21.80
CA THR A 664 -5.19 -16.98 -22.26
C THR A 664 -6.59 -16.36 -22.28
N LYS A 665 -7.65 -17.15 -22.53
CA LYS A 665 -9.04 -16.70 -22.36
C LYS A 665 -9.36 -16.35 -20.92
N MET A 666 -8.92 -17.17 -19.96
CA MET A 666 -9.05 -16.84 -18.54
C MET A 666 -8.26 -15.59 -18.17
N MET A 667 -7.07 -15.37 -18.76
CA MET A 667 -6.28 -14.16 -18.53
C MET A 667 -7.04 -12.91 -18.99
N LYS A 668 -7.61 -12.94 -20.20
CA LYS A 668 -8.48 -11.86 -20.74
C LYS A 668 -9.68 -11.61 -19.83
N GLU A 669 -10.33 -12.68 -19.38
CA GLU A 669 -11.46 -12.61 -18.45
C GLU A 669 -11.06 -11.99 -17.11
N ALA A 670 -9.89 -12.33 -16.57
CA ALA A 670 -9.35 -11.73 -15.36
C ALA A 670 -9.12 -10.22 -15.53
N ILE A 671 -8.49 -9.80 -16.62
CA ILE A 671 -8.25 -8.37 -16.90
C ILE A 671 -9.59 -7.61 -17.00
N LYS A 672 -10.51 -8.07 -17.87
CA LYS A 672 -11.76 -7.33 -18.15
C LYS A 672 -12.76 -7.34 -17.01
N SER A 673 -12.78 -8.40 -16.19
CA SER A 673 -13.68 -8.47 -15.02
C SER A 673 -13.11 -7.72 -13.83
N VAL A 674 -11.79 -7.70 -13.64
CA VAL A 674 -11.17 -7.11 -12.44
C VAL A 674 -10.86 -5.63 -12.60
N ALA A 675 -10.30 -5.20 -13.73
CA ALA A 675 -9.84 -3.82 -13.89
C ALA A 675 -10.93 -2.75 -13.66
N PRO A 676 -12.14 -2.82 -14.26
CA PRO A 676 -13.18 -1.82 -14.02
C PRO A 676 -13.75 -1.89 -12.59
N HIS A 677 -13.90 -3.09 -12.05
CA HIS A 677 -14.58 -3.29 -10.77
C HIS A 677 -13.65 -3.12 -9.56
N PHE A 678 -12.34 -3.23 -9.72
CA PHE A 678 -11.36 -3.17 -8.63
C PHE A 678 -10.21 -2.19 -8.90
N CYS A 679 -10.41 -1.19 -9.77
CA CYS A 679 -9.53 -0.04 -9.87
C CYS A 679 -9.78 0.98 -8.75
N ALA A 680 -8.76 1.76 -8.43
CA ALA A 680 -8.86 2.85 -7.46
C ALA A 680 -9.83 3.95 -7.91
N ARG A 681 -9.96 4.21 -9.22
CA ARG A 681 -10.94 5.17 -9.80
C ARG A 681 -12.37 4.87 -9.35
N ARG A 682 -12.81 3.61 -9.48
CA ARG A 682 -14.13 3.15 -9.02
C ARG A 682 -14.29 3.37 -7.52
N MET A 683 -13.30 2.93 -6.74
CA MET A 683 -13.28 3.09 -5.28
C MET A 683 -13.40 4.57 -4.87
N MET A 684 -12.64 5.47 -5.51
CA MET A 684 -12.65 6.90 -5.19
C MET A 684 -13.94 7.60 -5.62
N LYS A 685 -14.55 7.21 -6.75
CA LYS A 685 -15.91 7.65 -7.12
C LYS A 685 -16.95 7.18 -6.11
N GLU A 686 -16.83 5.98 -5.56
CA GLU A 686 -17.71 5.52 -4.47
C GLU A 686 -17.54 6.33 -3.18
N TYR A 687 -16.31 6.59 -2.72
CA TYR A 687 -16.08 7.48 -1.57
C TYR A 687 -16.69 8.87 -1.80
N LYS A 688 -16.51 9.40 -3.01
CA LYS A 688 -17.07 10.69 -3.41
C LYS A 688 -18.60 10.71 -3.33
N ASN A 689 -19.26 9.78 -4.02
CA ASN A 689 -20.72 9.74 -4.14
C ASN A 689 -21.42 9.33 -2.84
N LYS A 690 -20.82 8.42 -2.06
CA LYS A 690 -21.43 7.93 -0.82
C LYS A 690 -21.23 8.90 0.34
N PHE A 691 -20.08 9.59 0.38
CA PHE A 691 -19.66 10.36 1.55
C PHE A 691 -19.24 11.80 1.22
N TYR A 692 -18.21 12.02 0.39
CA TYR A 692 -17.61 13.37 0.26
C TYR A 692 -18.58 14.44 -0.24
N ASP A 693 -19.42 14.12 -1.24
CA ASP A 693 -20.38 15.09 -1.76
C ASP A 693 -21.49 15.44 -0.75
N LYS A 694 -21.83 14.50 0.14
CA LYS A 694 -22.91 14.70 1.12
C LYS A 694 -22.51 15.60 2.29
N ILE A 695 -21.22 15.64 2.63
CA ILE A 695 -20.68 16.44 3.75
C ILE A 695 -20.71 17.95 3.44
N GLY A 696 -21.01 18.35 2.20
CA GLY A 696 -21.04 19.75 1.76
C GLY A 696 -22.35 20.31 1.26
N GLU A 697 -23.44 19.55 1.35
CA GLU A 697 -24.78 20.01 0.94
C GLU A 697 -25.57 20.70 2.06
N GLU A 698 -25.07 20.70 3.30
CA GLU A 698 -25.62 21.43 4.47
C GLU A 698 -24.72 22.60 4.89
#